data_AF-A7NN78-F1
#
_entry.id   AF-A7NN78-F1
#
_cell.length_a   1.000
_cell.length_b   1.000
_cell.length_c   1.000
_cell.angle_alpha   90.00
_cell.angle_beta   90.00
_cell.angle_gamma   90.00
#
_symmetry.space_group_name_H-M   'P 1'
#
loop_
_entity.id
_entity.type
_entity.pdbx_description
1 polymer ?
#
loop_
_entity_poly.entity_id
_entity_poly.type
_entity_poly.pdbx_seq_one_letter_code
_entity_poly.pdbx_strand_id
1 'polypeptide(L)'
;MHRTPPLFVSVYALLICALFATNWSLAASPSEHRPSVSMTFVSGDTPVRLDAQVEPDATVVWRNNDTRPHRLRSVDGSWTSPVIAPGDVQRQWFAQPGRYPFVCDFDQDMRGELTVQSGAYRVFLPLVARGMPAGPSGERWSNPATWGGRLPQAGEAVRIPPGKTVLLDVSPPPLRSLTIEGSLVFDNRDLDLSAGWIMLHGNGRLRIGDPAAPFRHRATITLTAPDPDEDVMGMGTRGILLMGGTFEAYGLAPVPVWTTLADHADAGATRLTLRDAVNWQAGDQIVVAPTDFYGVAETEQLTVQTADGPQVDLSTPLRQERWGRLQYVSAAGMILTPTTDITPLALDERAEVGNLSRQIVIQGADDARWRNERFGAHIMVMNHAVLRLDGVELRRMGQGGRLGRYPIHFHLLSYAPNGALIGDATAQTVTNSSIWNSANRCIVIHGTNGVTVRNNICYDIAGHAIFLEDAVERRNLIEHNLVLKVRQPPQPLLPSDRIMFRRGPSGFWLTNPDNTVRGNVAADAAGNGFWLAFPEKPLGDNQNVPIRPINTLLGIFSHNVAHSNNRPGINIDFAPIDNAGNTAETKYIPTIDGGPFRYENRIRFTLSDITTYKNNDNGLWNRVSWPNYVRFVSADNAGMFFAGAGDDGRIIDSLIIGTSLNNRNPSPTSFSGDQPNTAIASYHSTFDIYNNVVVNFPLSPRNDRASGAFATNDYYTRPVDRGLVRNPNNRLINSHPGRRVISPNLNTPVGNAALAGALWDPYGYWGPAGNYWVYDVPFLTAGRPCAPVAPAGQNGQSCVGPYYGVAGFRIDGGDPFKPRMPLTVTRLDDALQPMAQWIVEEGSGSGRNTFGIMPWMRHFAAVPGGRYLIEFRDAANSLPPPSHEVKLELTNMHSPADQVILAVPFSGSVTARAYLTTRQSYEYAAPGSPDRRDLTPVSSMAALLATDNSMWQDTVNQRVWVHVRGGVPWSGGEPTNPLSDAALYRDTILRIVR
;
A
#
# COMPACT_ATOMS: atom_id res chain seq x y z
N MET A 1 -30.25 -46.54 -27.60
CA MET A 1 -30.88 -47.75 -27.03
C MET A 1 -31.64 -47.32 -25.78
N HIS A 2 -32.95 -47.56 -25.70
CA HIS A 2 -33.62 -48.43 -24.71
C HIS A 2 -33.58 -47.93 -23.25
N ARG A 3 -34.69 -47.77 -22.51
CA ARG A 3 -36.12 -48.16 -22.73
C ARG A 3 -37.10 -47.18 -22.06
N THR A 4 -38.36 -47.23 -22.52
CA THR A 4 -39.59 -46.64 -21.92
C THR A 4 -40.60 -47.78 -21.62
N PRO A 5 -41.92 -47.53 -21.44
CA PRO A 5 -42.67 -47.16 -20.21
C PRO A 5 -43.50 -48.35 -19.64
N PRO A 6 -44.40 -48.18 -18.63
CA PRO A 6 -45.84 -47.84 -18.84
C PRO A 6 -46.40 -46.87 -17.72
N LEU A 7 -47.63 -46.30 -17.66
CA LEU A 7 -49.02 -46.54 -18.17
C LEU A 7 -49.86 -47.57 -17.35
N PHE A 8 -51.17 -47.40 -17.06
CA PHE A 8 -52.14 -46.29 -17.34
C PHE A 8 -52.51 -45.48 -16.06
N VAL A 9 -53.73 -45.23 -15.53
CA VAL A 9 -55.15 -45.68 -15.67
C VAL A 9 -56.14 -44.48 -15.44
N SER A 10 -57.44 -44.66 -15.72
CA SER A 10 -58.61 -43.75 -15.64
C SER A 10 -58.85 -42.96 -14.32
N VAL A 11 -59.46 -41.76 -14.24
CA VAL A 11 -60.44 -40.96 -15.06
C VAL A 11 -61.93 -41.12 -14.66
N TYR A 12 -62.66 -39.98 -14.69
CA TYR A 12 -64.09 -39.68 -14.38
C TYR A 12 -64.39 -39.16 -12.94
N ALA A 13 -65.17 -38.08 -12.73
CA ALA A 13 -65.88 -37.20 -13.69
C ALA A 13 -66.11 -35.76 -13.17
N LEU A 14 -66.29 -34.80 -14.12
CA LEU A 14 -67.05 -33.52 -14.04
C LEU A 14 -66.54 -32.46 -13.02
N LEU A 15 -66.35 -31.17 -13.35
CA LEU A 15 -66.64 -30.31 -14.53
C LEU A 15 -65.36 -29.50 -14.93
N ILE A 16 -65.29 -28.52 -15.85
CA ILE A 16 -66.29 -27.73 -16.61
C ILE A 16 -65.78 -27.28 -18.01
N CYS A 17 -66.63 -26.61 -18.78
CA CYS A 17 -66.43 -25.96 -20.09
C CYS A 17 -65.45 -24.76 -20.09
N ALA A 18 -64.99 -24.14 -21.19
CA ALA A 18 -64.83 -24.51 -22.62
C ALA A 18 -63.97 -23.40 -23.31
N LEU A 19 -63.67 -23.51 -24.61
CA LEU A 19 -62.63 -22.74 -25.31
C LEU A 19 -63.08 -21.48 -26.09
N PHE A 20 -62.13 -20.53 -26.24
CA PHE A 20 -62.04 -19.41 -27.19
C PHE A 20 -63.17 -18.37 -27.27
N ALA A 21 -62.91 -17.13 -26.78
CA ALA A 21 -62.56 -15.98 -27.65
C ALA A 21 -62.45 -14.63 -26.88
N THR A 22 -61.54 -13.76 -27.34
CA THR A 22 -61.51 -12.28 -27.18
C THR A 22 -61.70 -11.59 -25.80
N ASN A 23 -60.69 -10.79 -25.43
CA ASN A 23 -60.81 -9.45 -24.84
C ASN A 23 -61.70 -9.22 -23.60
N TRP A 24 -61.16 -9.37 -22.39
CA TRP A 24 -60.72 -8.21 -21.57
C TRP A 24 -59.94 -8.65 -20.31
N SER A 25 -59.38 -7.66 -19.60
CA SER A 25 -58.38 -7.77 -18.53
C SER A 25 -58.62 -8.80 -17.43
N LEU A 26 -57.56 -9.56 -17.11
CA LEU A 26 -57.23 -9.92 -15.74
C LEU A 26 -55.85 -9.32 -15.38
N ALA A 27 -55.60 -9.16 -14.08
CA ALA A 27 -54.56 -8.30 -13.52
C ALA A 27 -53.17 -8.47 -14.16
N ALA A 28 -52.46 -7.34 -14.29
CA ALA A 28 -51.01 -7.40 -14.41
C ALA A 28 -50.44 -8.21 -13.25
N SER A 29 -49.50 -9.12 -13.53
CA SER A 29 -48.58 -9.58 -12.52
C SER A 29 -47.94 -8.35 -11.86
N PRO A 30 -47.68 -8.35 -10.54
CA PRO A 30 -46.91 -7.28 -9.94
C PRO A 30 -45.60 -7.14 -10.71
N SER A 31 -45.29 -5.94 -11.20
CA SER A 31 -43.90 -5.63 -11.50
C SER A 31 -43.15 -5.86 -10.19
N GLU A 32 -42.30 -6.88 -10.12
CA GLU A 32 -41.45 -7.08 -8.95
C GLU A 32 -40.62 -5.81 -8.79
N HIS A 33 -41.01 -5.00 -7.81
CA HIS A 33 -40.66 -3.59 -7.77
C HIS A 33 -39.26 -3.49 -7.17
N ARG A 34 -38.25 -3.86 -7.99
CA ARG A 34 -36.85 -3.93 -7.62
C ARG A 34 -36.49 -2.68 -6.81
N PRO A 35 -36.05 -2.83 -5.55
CA PRO A 35 -35.86 -1.69 -4.66
C PRO A 35 -34.92 -0.69 -5.35
N SER A 36 -35.43 0.53 -5.54
CA SER A 36 -34.77 1.52 -6.37
C SER A 36 -34.26 2.69 -5.53
N VAL A 37 -32.94 2.90 -5.52
CA VAL A 37 -32.31 4.01 -4.79
C VAL A 37 -32.02 5.14 -5.74
N SER A 38 -32.64 6.30 -5.52
CA SER A 38 -32.44 7.48 -6.34
C SER A 38 -31.31 8.34 -5.77
N MET A 39 -30.31 8.62 -6.60
CA MET A 39 -29.16 9.44 -6.27
C MET A 39 -29.19 10.69 -7.14
N THR A 40 -29.29 11.86 -6.51
CA THR A 40 -29.51 13.13 -7.22
C THR A 40 -28.27 14.02 -7.13
N PHE A 41 -27.76 14.42 -8.28
CA PHE A 41 -26.66 15.38 -8.41
C PHE A 41 -27.25 16.80 -8.37
N VAL A 42 -26.59 17.73 -7.68
CA VAL A 42 -27.05 19.12 -7.52
C VAL A 42 -25.83 20.06 -7.44
N SER A 43 -25.98 21.26 -7.97
CA SER A 43 -24.92 22.28 -8.00
C SER A 43 -24.67 22.92 -6.61
N GLY A 44 -23.41 22.96 -6.17
CA GLY A 44 -22.97 23.69 -4.99
C GLY A 44 -21.48 23.49 -4.69
N ASP A 45 -20.83 24.46 -4.07
CA ASP A 45 -19.37 24.51 -3.88
C ASP A 45 -18.83 23.61 -2.76
N THR A 46 -19.11 22.30 -2.81
CA THR A 46 -18.49 21.28 -1.94
C THR A 46 -18.36 19.93 -2.65
N PRO A 47 -17.42 19.05 -2.24
CA PRO A 47 -17.29 17.71 -2.84
C PRO A 47 -18.55 16.86 -2.69
N VAL A 48 -19.19 16.57 -3.82
CA VAL A 48 -20.48 15.85 -3.87
C VAL A 48 -20.23 14.35 -3.67
N ARG A 49 -20.12 13.94 -2.40
CA ARG A 49 -19.94 12.53 -2.05
C ARG A 49 -21.24 11.74 -2.17
N LEU A 50 -21.24 10.70 -3.00
CA LEU A 50 -22.41 9.94 -3.40
C LEU A 50 -22.28 8.46 -3.02
N ASP A 51 -22.29 8.15 -1.73
CA ASP A 51 -22.38 6.76 -1.27
C ASP A 51 -23.83 6.26 -1.31
N ALA A 52 -24.02 5.00 -1.66
CA ALA A 52 -25.29 4.29 -1.48
C ALA A 52 -25.03 2.85 -1.06
N GLN A 53 -25.95 2.31 -0.26
CA GLN A 53 -25.99 0.89 0.05
C GLN A 53 -27.29 0.31 -0.52
N VAL A 54 -27.19 -0.84 -1.18
CA VAL A 54 -28.32 -1.50 -1.85
C VAL A 54 -28.27 -3.02 -1.66
N GLU A 55 -29.44 -3.65 -1.74
CA GLU A 55 -29.54 -5.11 -1.82
C GLU A 55 -28.99 -5.63 -3.16
N PRO A 56 -28.59 -6.90 -3.26
CA PRO A 56 -28.45 -7.58 -4.54
C PRO A 56 -29.71 -7.42 -5.38
N ASP A 57 -29.51 -7.27 -6.69
CA ASP A 57 -30.54 -7.02 -7.71
C ASP A 57 -31.29 -5.67 -7.65
N ALA A 58 -30.92 -4.76 -6.74
CA ALA A 58 -31.45 -3.41 -6.70
C ALA A 58 -31.10 -2.56 -7.93
N THR A 59 -31.90 -1.51 -8.18
CA THR A 59 -31.70 -0.58 -9.30
C THR A 59 -31.32 0.81 -8.79
N VAL A 60 -30.13 1.29 -9.12
CA VAL A 60 -29.72 2.67 -8.83
C VAL A 60 -30.28 3.59 -9.91
N VAL A 61 -30.87 4.71 -9.48
CA VAL A 61 -31.52 5.70 -10.34
C VAL A 61 -30.73 7.00 -10.23
N TRP A 62 -29.84 7.21 -11.19
CA TRP A 62 -28.98 8.38 -11.29
C TRP A 62 -29.77 9.56 -11.87
N ARG A 63 -29.99 10.63 -11.10
CA ARG A 63 -30.69 11.84 -11.54
C ARG A 63 -29.74 13.03 -11.57
N ASN A 64 -29.63 13.71 -12.70
CA ASN A 64 -28.85 14.93 -12.80
C ASN A 64 -29.74 16.18 -12.64
N ASN A 65 -29.64 16.86 -11.51
CA ASN A 65 -30.19 18.21 -11.30
C ASN A 65 -29.07 19.28 -11.19
N ASP A 66 -27.82 18.96 -11.59
CA ASP A 66 -26.75 19.92 -11.81
C ASP A 66 -26.83 20.50 -13.24
N THR A 67 -26.15 21.62 -13.44
CA THR A 67 -26.03 22.40 -14.68
C THR A 67 -25.07 21.79 -15.70
N ARG A 68 -24.23 20.84 -15.30
CA ARG A 68 -23.21 20.18 -16.14
C ARG A 68 -23.58 18.71 -16.41
N PRO A 69 -23.17 18.13 -17.55
CA PRO A 69 -23.36 16.69 -17.82
C PRO A 69 -22.42 15.86 -16.93
N HIS A 70 -22.91 14.73 -16.44
CA HIS A 70 -22.15 13.82 -15.57
C HIS A 70 -21.99 12.43 -16.21
N ARG A 71 -20.90 11.73 -15.90
CA ARG A 71 -20.67 10.33 -16.28
C ARG A 71 -19.94 9.65 -15.13
N LEU A 72 -20.60 8.73 -14.46
CA LEU A 72 -20.04 7.95 -13.36
C LEU A 72 -19.35 6.69 -13.89
N ARG A 73 -18.16 6.39 -13.38
CA ARG A 73 -17.35 5.21 -13.71
C ARG A 73 -16.70 4.64 -12.46
N SER A 74 -16.63 3.32 -12.36
CA SER A 74 -15.99 2.68 -11.21
C SER A 74 -14.46 2.85 -11.23
N VAL A 75 -13.86 2.88 -10.04
CA VAL A 75 -12.41 3.05 -9.85
C VAL A 75 -11.62 1.84 -10.37
N ASP A 76 -12.23 0.65 -10.34
CA ASP A 76 -11.68 -0.60 -10.89
C ASP A 76 -11.95 -0.79 -12.40
N GLY A 77 -12.77 0.07 -13.02
CA GLY A 77 -13.19 -0.04 -14.43
C GLY A 77 -14.25 -1.12 -14.71
N SER A 78 -14.80 -1.81 -13.71
CA SER A 78 -15.85 -2.82 -13.88
C SER A 78 -17.16 -2.29 -14.48
N TRP A 79 -17.47 -1.00 -14.35
CA TRP A 79 -18.61 -0.37 -15.03
C TRP A 79 -18.41 1.10 -15.37
N THR A 80 -19.20 1.57 -16.33
CA THR A 80 -19.31 3.00 -16.70
C THR A 80 -20.76 3.29 -17.10
N SER A 81 -21.32 4.38 -16.60
CA SER A 81 -22.65 4.84 -16.96
C SER A 81 -22.67 5.58 -18.31
N PRO A 82 -23.83 5.70 -18.97
CA PRO A 82 -24.04 6.68 -20.04
C PRO A 82 -23.78 8.11 -19.54
N VAL A 83 -23.59 9.07 -20.45
CA VAL A 83 -23.63 10.49 -20.06
C VAL A 83 -25.04 10.84 -19.62
N ILE A 84 -25.15 11.61 -18.53
CA ILE A 84 -26.37 12.04 -17.87
C ILE A 84 -26.45 13.56 -18.04
N ALA A 85 -27.23 14.06 -18.99
CA ALA A 85 -27.31 15.50 -19.25
C ALA A 85 -28.07 16.23 -18.12
N PRO A 86 -27.95 17.56 -18.00
CA PRO A 86 -28.76 18.35 -17.05
C PRO A 86 -30.26 18.06 -17.20
N GLY A 87 -30.91 17.60 -16.13
CA GLY A 87 -32.31 17.20 -16.08
C GLY A 87 -32.58 15.70 -16.30
N ASP A 88 -31.63 14.94 -16.84
CA ASP A 88 -31.81 13.52 -17.19
C ASP A 88 -31.87 12.59 -15.97
N VAL A 89 -32.42 11.39 -16.22
CA VAL A 89 -32.41 10.26 -15.29
C VAL A 89 -31.93 8.99 -16.00
N GLN A 90 -30.79 8.44 -15.58
CA GLN A 90 -30.32 7.11 -15.98
C GLN A 90 -30.65 6.06 -14.90
N ARG A 91 -30.68 4.79 -15.30
CA ARG A 91 -30.90 3.64 -14.40
C ARG A 91 -29.86 2.57 -14.63
N GLN A 92 -29.34 1.99 -13.55
CA GLN A 92 -28.30 0.97 -13.60
C GLN A 92 -28.58 -0.11 -12.56
N TRP A 93 -28.42 -1.38 -12.95
CA TRP A 93 -28.71 -2.55 -12.12
C TRP A 93 -27.40 -3.20 -11.66
N PHE A 94 -27.39 -3.65 -10.40
CA PHE A 94 -26.21 -4.29 -9.80
C PHE A 94 -26.64 -5.60 -9.10
N ALA A 95 -26.31 -6.73 -9.73
CA ALA A 95 -26.72 -8.06 -9.27
C ALA A 95 -25.75 -8.67 -8.24
N GLN A 96 -24.44 -8.44 -8.43
CA GLN A 96 -23.41 -9.10 -7.63
C GLN A 96 -23.14 -8.34 -6.31
N PRO A 97 -23.07 -9.03 -5.17
CA PRO A 97 -22.58 -8.44 -3.93
C PRO A 97 -21.13 -7.95 -4.10
N GLY A 98 -20.83 -6.75 -3.59
CA GLY A 98 -19.53 -6.11 -3.74
C GLY A 98 -19.55 -4.62 -3.41
N ARG A 99 -18.36 -4.02 -3.30
CA ARG A 99 -18.19 -2.57 -3.22
C ARG A 99 -17.78 -2.04 -4.59
N TYR A 100 -18.46 -1.01 -5.03
CA TYR A 100 -18.28 -0.36 -6.32
C TYR A 100 -17.97 1.13 -6.09
N PRO A 101 -16.74 1.46 -5.66
CA PRO A 101 -16.27 2.84 -5.62
C PRO A 101 -16.26 3.42 -7.03
N PHE A 102 -16.73 4.67 -7.19
CA PHE A 102 -16.87 5.36 -8.46
C PHE A 102 -16.50 6.85 -8.37
N VAL A 103 -16.16 7.41 -9.52
CA VAL A 103 -15.86 8.83 -9.73
C VAL A 103 -16.67 9.36 -10.91
N CYS A 104 -16.88 10.67 -11.00
CA CYS A 104 -17.31 11.29 -12.25
C CYS A 104 -16.11 11.55 -13.18
N ASP A 105 -16.26 11.25 -14.46
CA ASP A 105 -15.24 11.55 -15.48
C ASP A 105 -15.18 13.05 -15.85
N PHE A 106 -16.15 13.86 -15.38
CA PHE A 106 -16.24 15.31 -15.64
C PHE A 106 -16.10 16.19 -14.40
N ASP A 107 -16.12 15.61 -13.20
CA ASP A 107 -16.01 16.34 -11.93
C ASP A 107 -15.21 15.49 -10.93
N GLN A 108 -14.03 15.98 -10.54
CA GLN A 108 -13.07 15.21 -9.74
C GLN A 108 -13.48 15.10 -8.26
N ASP A 109 -14.35 16.00 -7.78
CA ASP A 109 -14.84 16.04 -6.41
C ASP A 109 -16.19 15.33 -6.22
N MET A 110 -16.87 15.03 -7.34
CA MET A 110 -17.99 14.10 -7.39
C MET A 110 -17.51 12.63 -7.41
N ARG A 111 -17.56 11.98 -6.25
CA ARG A 111 -17.08 10.60 -6.03
C ARG A 111 -17.96 9.87 -5.01
N GLY A 112 -17.99 8.54 -5.04
CA GLY A 112 -18.90 7.78 -4.18
C GLY A 112 -18.61 6.30 -4.14
N GLU A 113 -19.31 5.57 -3.28
CA GLU A 113 -19.28 4.11 -3.24
C GLU A 113 -20.70 3.53 -3.25
N LEU A 114 -21.00 2.69 -4.24
CA LEU A 114 -22.16 1.82 -4.18
C LEU A 114 -21.76 0.49 -3.52
N THR A 115 -22.30 0.19 -2.35
CA THR A 115 -22.13 -1.12 -1.69
C THR A 115 -23.36 -1.97 -1.92
N VAL A 116 -23.21 -3.05 -2.68
CA VAL A 116 -24.24 -4.08 -2.89
C VAL A 116 -24.00 -5.19 -1.87
N GLN A 117 -24.90 -5.40 -0.91
CA GLN A 117 -24.78 -6.52 0.05
C GLN A 117 -26.13 -6.91 0.64
N SER A 118 -26.31 -8.20 0.94
CA SER A 118 -27.55 -8.72 1.53
C SER A 118 -27.80 -8.15 2.93
N GLY A 119 -28.97 -7.55 3.17
CA GLY A 119 -29.31 -6.89 4.44
C GLY A 119 -28.98 -5.39 4.47
N ALA A 120 -29.05 -4.74 3.31
CA ALA A 120 -28.61 -3.38 3.03
C ALA A 120 -29.47 -2.23 3.55
N TYR A 121 -30.22 -2.42 4.66
CA TYR A 121 -30.68 -1.29 5.47
C TYR A 121 -30.61 -1.57 6.98
N ARG A 122 -29.39 -1.51 7.52
CA ARG A 122 -29.13 -1.05 8.90
C ARG A 122 -28.04 0.02 8.96
N VAL A 123 -28.18 1.04 8.13
CA VAL A 123 -27.73 2.37 8.52
C VAL A 123 -28.47 2.70 9.82
N PHE A 124 -27.75 2.79 10.93
CA PHE A 124 -28.28 3.42 12.13
C PHE A 124 -28.44 4.91 11.84
N LEU A 125 -29.62 5.28 11.31
CA LEU A 125 -30.28 6.48 11.82
C LEU A 125 -30.24 6.34 13.36
N PRO A 126 -29.69 7.31 14.11
CA PRO A 126 -29.80 7.28 15.56
C PRO A 126 -31.30 7.20 15.87
N LEU A 127 -31.71 6.21 16.67
CA LEU A 127 -33.14 5.92 16.87
C LEU A 127 -33.82 7.17 17.44
N VAL A 128 -34.55 7.89 16.58
CA VAL A 128 -35.16 9.17 16.95
C VAL A 128 -36.30 8.89 17.92
N ALA A 129 -35.95 8.91 19.21
CA ALA A 129 -36.90 8.99 20.31
C ALA A 129 -37.66 10.31 20.19
N ARG A 130 -38.78 10.28 19.45
CA ARG A 130 -39.67 11.43 19.28
C ARG A 130 -40.22 11.85 20.64
N GLY A 131 -39.89 13.07 21.04
CA GLY A 131 -40.45 13.75 22.21
C GLY A 131 -39.55 13.68 23.43
N MET A 132 -39.05 14.84 23.85
CA MET A 132 -38.65 15.06 25.24
C MET A 132 -39.90 15.06 26.14
N PRO A 133 -39.80 14.48 27.34
CA PRO A 133 -40.52 14.96 28.50
C PRO A 133 -39.53 15.43 29.57
N ALA A 134 -39.37 16.76 29.68
CA ALA A 134 -38.55 17.47 30.68
C ALA A 134 -37.02 17.20 30.64
N GLY A 135 -36.28 17.94 31.48
CA GLY A 135 -34.86 17.69 31.75
C GLY A 135 -34.63 16.36 32.48
N PRO A 136 -33.38 15.86 32.51
CA PRO A 136 -33.07 14.49 32.92
C PRO A 136 -33.69 14.11 34.28
N SER A 137 -34.58 13.11 34.23
CA SER A 137 -35.25 12.51 35.40
C SER A 137 -34.28 11.63 36.19
N GLY A 138 -33.33 12.28 36.85
CA GLY A 138 -32.33 11.66 37.70
C GLY A 138 -32.24 12.39 39.04
N GLU A 139 -31.71 11.68 40.04
CA GLU A 139 -31.42 12.27 41.33
C GLU A 139 -30.22 13.23 41.21
N ARG A 140 -30.34 14.46 41.71
CA ARG A 140 -29.28 15.47 41.63
C ARG A 140 -28.08 15.08 42.49
N TRP A 141 -26.87 15.14 41.93
CA TRP A 141 -25.64 14.94 42.71
C TRP A 141 -25.57 15.90 43.89
N SER A 142 -26.01 17.15 43.72
CA SER A 142 -26.09 18.19 44.75
C SER A 142 -27.03 17.89 45.93
N ASN A 143 -27.88 16.86 45.85
CA ASN A 143 -28.84 16.50 46.91
C ASN A 143 -28.23 15.46 47.88
N PRO A 144 -28.08 15.76 49.19
CA PRO A 144 -27.58 14.78 50.16
C PRO A 144 -28.41 13.50 50.25
N ALA A 145 -29.73 13.54 49.97
CA ALA A 145 -30.60 12.37 49.99
C ALA A 145 -30.19 11.31 48.95
N THR A 146 -29.60 11.74 47.82
CA THR A 146 -29.09 10.86 46.75
C THR A 146 -27.98 9.92 47.23
N TRP A 147 -27.32 10.29 48.32
CA TRP A 147 -26.16 9.64 48.90
C TRP A 147 -26.40 9.17 50.35
N GLY A 148 -27.67 8.97 50.73
CA GLY A 148 -28.05 8.49 52.07
C GLY A 148 -27.97 9.53 53.19
N GLY A 149 -27.90 10.81 52.86
CA GLY A 149 -27.96 11.94 53.82
C GLY A 149 -26.74 12.86 53.83
N ARG A 150 -25.64 12.50 53.17
CA ARG A 150 -24.41 13.31 53.09
C ARG A 150 -23.79 13.24 51.69
N LEU A 151 -23.37 14.38 51.13
CA LEU A 151 -22.63 14.42 49.86
C LEU A 151 -21.27 13.69 49.95
N PRO A 152 -20.81 13.04 48.86
CA PRO A 152 -19.46 12.48 48.77
C PRO A 152 -18.37 13.53 49.06
N GLN A 153 -17.32 13.11 49.75
CA GLN A 153 -16.17 13.93 50.14
C GLN A 153 -14.90 13.55 49.37
N ALA A 154 -13.87 14.38 49.48
CA ALA A 154 -12.57 14.12 48.85
C ALA A 154 -11.99 12.78 49.34
N GLY A 155 -11.49 11.95 48.43
CA GLY A 155 -10.93 10.63 48.73
C GLY A 155 -11.95 9.52 49.05
N GLU A 156 -13.25 9.79 49.01
CA GLU A 156 -14.25 8.72 49.11
C GLU A 156 -14.36 7.93 47.79
N ALA A 157 -14.71 6.64 47.89
CA ALA A 157 -15.07 5.82 46.73
C ALA A 157 -16.60 5.82 46.58
N VAL A 158 -17.08 6.22 45.41
CA VAL A 158 -18.50 6.45 45.14
C VAL A 158 -19.05 5.35 44.26
N ARG A 159 -20.28 4.90 44.55
CA ARG A 159 -20.99 3.88 43.76
C ARG A 159 -22.37 4.39 43.35
N ILE A 160 -22.68 4.33 42.06
CA ILE A 160 -24.01 4.55 41.50
C ILE A 160 -24.60 3.16 41.19
N PRO A 161 -25.44 2.58 42.07
CA PRO A 161 -25.92 1.20 41.94
C PRO A 161 -26.88 1.02 40.73
N PRO A 162 -27.13 -0.23 40.31
CA PRO A 162 -28.06 -0.55 39.22
C PRO A 162 -29.42 0.15 39.36
N GLY A 163 -29.96 0.66 38.25
CA GLY A 163 -31.24 1.36 38.20
C GLY A 163 -31.23 2.81 38.70
N LYS A 164 -30.23 3.24 39.49
CA LYS A 164 -30.12 4.64 39.94
C LYS A 164 -29.60 5.52 38.81
N THR A 165 -30.33 6.57 38.45
CA THR A 165 -29.85 7.63 37.54
C THR A 165 -29.49 8.86 38.36
N VAL A 166 -28.26 9.34 38.22
CA VAL A 166 -27.74 10.54 38.88
C VAL A 166 -27.46 11.62 37.83
N LEU A 167 -27.88 12.85 38.13
CA LEU A 167 -27.55 14.05 37.36
C LEU A 167 -26.38 14.78 38.03
N LEU A 168 -25.23 14.86 37.36
CA LEU A 168 -24.10 15.67 37.80
C LEU A 168 -24.43 17.15 37.54
N ASP A 169 -24.92 17.85 38.56
CA ASP A 169 -25.33 19.26 38.49
C ASP A 169 -24.39 20.22 39.24
N VAL A 170 -23.37 19.68 39.89
CA VAL A 170 -22.26 20.36 40.57
C VAL A 170 -20.97 19.56 40.37
N SER A 171 -19.82 20.23 40.31
CA SER A 171 -18.49 19.58 40.31
C SER A 171 -18.22 18.96 41.70
N PRO A 172 -18.02 17.64 41.83
CA PRO A 172 -17.74 17.00 43.12
C PRO A 172 -16.30 17.25 43.60
N PRO A 173 -16.02 17.09 44.90
CA PRO A 173 -14.65 17.02 45.38
C PRO A 173 -13.91 15.80 44.77
N PRO A 174 -12.57 15.84 44.63
CA PRO A 174 -11.81 14.74 44.00
C PRO A 174 -12.01 13.39 44.69
N LEU A 175 -12.62 12.44 43.98
CA LEU A 175 -12.97 11.12 44.48
C LEU A 175 -11.77 10.16 44.41
N ARG A 176 -11.73 9.15 45.28
CA ARG A 176 -10.76 8.05 45.13
C ARG A 176 -11.11 7.19 43.93
N SER A 177 -12.39 6.86 43.76
CA SER A 177 -12.89 6.15 42.57
C SER A 177 -14.40 6.33 42.41
N LEU A 178 -14.89 6.02 41.21
CA LEU A 178 -16.31 6.09 40.87
C LEU A 178 -16.74 4.83 40.10
N THR A 179 -17.54 3.98 40.73
CA THR A 179 -18.18 2.81 40.09
C THR A 179 -19.60 3.14 39.68
N ILE A 180 -19.92 2.92 38.41
CA ILE A 180 -21.23 3.20 37.81
C ILE A 180 -21.80 1.89 37.26
N GLU A 181 -22.92 1.45 37.83
CA GLU A 181 -23.74 0.32 37.35
C GLU A 181 -25.19 0.76 37.04
N GLY A 182 -25.59 1.94 37.54
CA GLY A 182 -26.77 2.68 37.11
C GLY A 182 -26.43 3.64 35.96
N SER A 183 -26.68 4.94 36.14
CA SER A 183 -26.32 5.96 35.15
C SER A 183 -25.86 7.26 35.77
N LEU A 184 -24.82 7.87 35.21
CA LEU A 184 -24.41 9.26 35.47
C LEU A 184 -24.56 10.08 34.19
N VAL A 185 -25.30 11.18 34.28
CA VAL A 185 -25.51 12.13 33.18
C VAL A 185 -24.99 13.49 33.61
N PHE A 186 -24.17 14.13 32.78
CA PHE A 186 -23.74 15.52 33.02
C PHE A 186 -24.91 16.48 32.73
N ASP A 187 -25.19 17.41 33.64
CA ASP A 187 -26.10 18.53 33.35
C ASP A 187 -25.44 19.50 32.35
N ASN A 188 -26.23 20.20 31.55
CA ASN A 188 -25.71 21.10 30.51
C ASN A 188 -25.24 22.44 31.13
N ARG A 189 -24.07 22.40 31.77
CA ARG A 189 -23.35 23.51 32.41
C ARG A 189 -21.86 23.17 32.47
N ASP A 190 -21.03 24.13 32.87
CA ASP A 190 -19.60 23.86 33.16
C ASP A 190 -19.45 22.92 34.36
N LEU A 191 -18.74 21.80 34.17
CA LEU A 191 -18.57 20.73 35.16
C LEU A 191 -17.16 20.12 35.10
N ASP A 192 -16.62 19.81 36.27
CA ASP A 192 -15.31 19.19 36.44
C ASP A 192 -15.45 17.97 37.37
N LEU A 193 -15.14 16.78 36.86
CA LEU A 193 -15.17 15.49 37.57
C LEU A 193 -13.75 14.97 37.76
N SER A 194 -13.28 14.92 39.00
CA SER A 194 -11.98 14.34 39.35
C SER A 194 -12.16 13.04 40.12
N ALA A 195 -11.52 11.96 39.67
CA ALA A 195 -11.54 10.65 40.30
C ALA A 195 -10.22 9.92 40.07
N GLY A 196 -9.82 8.99 40.95
CA GLY A 196 -8.65 8.14 40.68
C GLY A 196 -8.82 7.34 39.39
N TRP A 197 -9.94 6.60 39.31
CA TRP A 197 -10.43 5.89 38.13
C TRP A 197 -11.96 5.89 38.09
N ILE A 198 -12.54 5.63 36.91
CA ILE A 198 -13.99 5.50 36.70
C ILE A 198 -14.29 4.13 36.08
N MET A 199 -15.16 3.34 36.71
CA MET A 199 -15.59 2.01 36.24
C MET A 199 -17.04 2.07 35.75
N LEU A 200 -17.29 1.62 34.52
CA LEU A 200 -18.64 1.40 33.97
C LEU A 200 -18.88 -0.11 33.89
N HIS A 201 -19.65 -0.65 34.83
CA HIS A 201 -19.80 -2.09 35.04
C HIS A 201 -21.23 -2.57 34.78
N GLY A 202 -21.37 -3.72 34.11
CA GLY A 202 -22.69 -4.25 33.72
C GLY A 202 -23.42 -3.28 32.80
N ASN A 203 -24.65 -2.90 33.15
CA ASN A 203 -25.42 -1.91 32.38
C ASN A 203 -25.09 -0.44 32.72
N GLY A 204 -23.97 -0.20 33.41
CA GLY A 204 -23.54 1.13 33.85
C GLY A 204 -23.29 2.10 32.70
N ARG A 205 -23.89 3.29 32.75
CA ARG A 205 -23.78 4.31 31.70
C ARG A 205 -23.20 5.63 32.20
N LEU A 206 -22.23 6.18 31.48
CA LEU A 206 -21.76 7.56 31.63
C LEU A 206 -22.14 8.34 30.37
N ARG A 207 -22.79 9.49 30.52
CA ARG A 207 -23.21 10.31 29.38
C ARG A 207 -22.93 11.80 29.53
N ILE A 208 -22.33 12.39 28.49
CA ILE A 208 -22.10 13.83 28.34
C ILE A 208 -22.67 14.29 26.98
N GLY A 209 -23.69 15.14 26.99
CA GLY A 209 -24.41 15.53 25.77
C GLY A 209 -25.28 14.42 25.16
N ASP A 210 -25.74 14.66 23.93
CA ASP A 210 -26.62 13.79 23.14
C ASP A 210 -26.37 14.04 21.63
N PRO A 211 -26.52 13.06 20.72
CA PRO A 211 -26.35 13.30 19.27
C PRO A 211 -27.31 14.36 18.70
N ALA A 212 -28.51 14.50 19.27
CA ALA A 212 -29.48 15.53 18.89
C ALA A 212 -29.29 16.87 19.64
N ALA A 213 -28.49 16.87 20.72
CA ALA A 213 -28.15 18.06 21.50
C ALA A 213 -26.70 17.93 22.04
N PRO A 214 -25.68 18.18 21.20
CA PRO A 214 -24.28 18.12 21.64
C PRO A 214 -24.00 19.08 22.78
N PHE A 215 -23.12 18.67 23.68
CA PHE A 215 -22.75 19.43 24.87
C PHE A 215 -22.11 20.77 24.49
N ARG A 216 -22.56 21.86 25.14
CA ARG A 216 -22.21 23.26 24.79
C ARG A 216 -21.38 24.00 25.85
N HIS A 217 -20.89 23.27 26.84
CA HIS A 217 -20.20 23.80 28.03
C HIS A 217 -18.91 23.02 28.27
N ARG A 218 -18.04 23.47 29.18
CA ARG A 218 -16.83 22.71 29.51
C ARG A 218 -17.18 21.51 30.39
N ALA A 219 -16.83 20.30 29.95
CA ALA A 219 -16.88 19.09 30.78
C ALA A 219 -15.47 18.49 30.89
N THR A 220 -14.83 18.60 32.06
CA THR A 220 -13.51 18.02 32.30
C THR A 220 -13.62 16.73 33.12
N ILE A 221 -13.08 15.62 32.63
CA ILE A 221 -12.76 14.43 33.43
C ILE A 221 -11.26 14.41 33.67
N THR A 222 -10.83 14.46 34.94
CA THR A 222 -9.41 14.34 35.31
C THR A 222 -9.17 13.08 36.13
N LEU A 223 -8.27 12.21 35.64
CA LEU A 223 -7.95 10.95 36.29
C LEU A 223 -6.65 11.05 37.09
N THR A 224 -6.72 10.67 38.38
CA THR A 224 -5.76 11.11 39.40
C THR A 224 -5.10 9.99 40.21
N ALA A 225 -5.36 8.70 39.91
CA ALA A 225 -4.86 7.59 40.72
C ALA A 225 -3.33 7.67 40.93
N PRO A 226 -2.82 7.68 42.18
CA PRO A 226 -1.41 7.99 42.47
C PRO A 226 -0.51 6.74 42.56
N ASP A 227 -1.13 5.58 42.78
CA ASP A 227 -0.48 4.27 42.77
C ASP A 227 -0.51 3.74 41.32
N PRO A 228 0.64 3.47 40.68
CA PRO A 228 0.66 2.94 39.34
C PRO A 228 0.38 1.44 39.29
N ASP A 229 0.48 0.73 40.41
CA ASP A 229 0.38 -0.74 40.45
C ASP A 229 -0.97 -1.22 41.01
N GLU A 230 -1.90 -0.29 41.28
CA GLU A 230 -3.33 -0.59 41.42
C GLU A 230 -3.88 -1.17 40.10
N ASP A 231 -4.44 -2.38 40.16
CA ASP A 231 -5.13 -3.02 39.05
C ASP A 231 -6.62 -3.21 39.35
N VAL A 232 -7.47 -2.58 38.55
CA VAL A 232 -8.91 -2.70 38.65
C VAL A 232 -9.39 -3.72 37.60
N MET A 233 -9.54 -4.98 38.03
CA MET A 233 -10.08 -6.09 37.21
C MET A 233 -9.28 -6.38 35.93
N GLY A 234 -7.94 -6.37 35.99
CA GLY A 234 -7.05 -6.59 34.85
C GLY A 234 -6.86 -5.37 33.93
N MET A 235 -7.62 -4.29 34.14
CA MET A 235 -7.61 -3.10 33.29
C MET A 235 -6.66 -2.00 33.80
N GLY A 236 -6.01 -2.16 34.96
CA GLY A 236 -5.14 -1.17 35.56
C GLY A 236 -5.89 -0.06 36.30
N THR A 237 -5.27 1.11 36.40
CA THR A 237 -5.77 2.30 37.08
C THR A 237 -5.48 3.57 36.27
N ARG A 238 -5.91 4.74 36.77
CA ARG A 238 -5.91 6.04 36.07
C ARG A 238 -6.71 5.98 34.75
N GLY A 239 -7.75 5.15 34.68
CA GLY A 239 -8.53 4.93 33.47
C GLY A 239 -10.04 5.16 33.59
N ILE A 240 -10.70 5.32 32.42
CA ILE A 240 -12.12 5.01 32.26
C ILE A 240 -12.20 3.56 31.78
N LEU A 241 -12.78 2.70 32.62
CA LEU A 241 -12.70 1.25 32.51
C LEU A 241 -14.10 0.71 32.23
N LEU A 242 -14.33 0.14 31.05
CA LEU A 242 -15.67 -0.30 30.63
C LEU A 242 -15.73 -1.83 30.58
N MET A 243 -16.59 -2.42 31.42
CA MET A 243 -16.82 -3.86 31.52
C MET A 243 -18.32 -4.13 31.37
N GLY A 244 -18.78 -4.32 30.12
CA GLY A 244 -20.20 -4.26 29.73
C GLY A 244 -20.79 -2.85 29.66
N GLY A 245 -20.23 -1.88 30.41
CA GLY A 245 -20.76 -0.53 30.51
C GLY A 245 -20.67 0.31 29.22
N THR A 246 -21.41 1.42 29.19
CA THR A 246 -21.53 2.31 28.03
C THR A 246 -21.05 3.73 28.36
N PHE A 247 -20.01 4.21 27.69
CA PHE A 247 -19.57 5.61 27.73
C PHE A 247 -19.97 6.33 26.44
N GLU A 248 -20.70 7.42 26.57
CA GLU A 248 -21.14 8.25 25.45
C GLU A 248 -20.87 9.73 25.71
N ALA A 249 -20.09 10.37 24.84
CA ALA A 249 -19.77 11.79 24.92
C ALA A 249 -19.91 12.43 23.54
N TYR A 250 -20.80 13.42 23.43
CA TYR A 250 -21.11 14.15 22.19
C TYR A 250 -20.94 15.64 22.44
N GLY A 251 -19.80 16.21 22.06
CA GLY A 251 -19.46 17.62 22.21
C GLY A 251 -19.62 18.40 20.91
N LEU A 252 -19.72 19.73 20.99
CA LEU A 252 -19.65 20.58 19.81
C LEU A 252 -18.22 20.55 19.22
N ALA A 253 -18.04 19.88 18.09
CA ALA A 253 -16.77 19.81 17.38
C ALA A 253 -16.48 21.07 16.53
N PRO A 254 -15.20 21.45 16.35
CA PRO A 254 -14.79 22.42 15.34
C PRO A 254 -15.14 21.94 13.93
N VAL A 255 -15.47 22.88 13.04
CA VAL A 255 -15.88 22.64 11.66
C VAL A 255 -15.03 23.52 10.71
N PRO A 256 -14.25 22.92 9.81
CA PRO A 256 -13.76 21.53 9.90
C PRO A 256 -12.88 21.33 11.15
N VAL A 257 -12.66 20.07 11.54
CA VAL A 257 -11.71 19.72 12.62
C VAL A 257 -10.25 19.95 12.21
N TRP A 258 -9.94 19.75 10.93
CA TRP A 258 -8.67 20.07 10.30
C TRP A 258 -8.88 20.42 8.83
N THR A 259 -7.98 21.24 8.28
CA THR A 259 -7.99 21.68 6.88
C THR A 259 -6.55 21.80 6.39
N THR A 260 -6.30 22.34 5.19
CA THR A 260 -4.97 22.71 4.71
C THR A 260 -4.84 24.23 4.62
N LEU A 261 -3.62 24.74 4.50
CA LEU A 261 -3.39 26.10 4.00
C LEU A 261 -3.97 26.30 2.58
N ALA A 262 -4.18 27.57 2.20
CA ALA A 262 -4.48 28.00 0.83
C ALA A 262 -3.52 29.08 0.30
N ASP A 263 -2.68 29.64 1.15
CA ASP A 263 -1.47 30.37 0.73
C ASP A 263 -0.30 30.03 1.66
N HIS A 264 0.93 30.32 1.21
CA HIS A 264 2.15 30.11 1.99
C HIS A 264 2.13 30.91 3.30
N ALA A 265 2.76 30.37 4.34
CA ALA A 265 2.97 31.08 5.60
C ALA A 265 4.47 31.13 5.90
N ASP A 266 5.06 32.32 5.87
CA ASP A 266 6.49 32.50 6.13
C ASP A 266 6.87 32.24 7.60
N ALA A 267 8.14 31.94 7.85
CA ALA A 267 8.68 31.98 9.20
C ALA A 267 8.54 33.39 9.78
N GLY A 268 7.87 33.52 10.94
CA GLY A 268 7.47 34.80 11.53
C GLY A 268 6.04 35.23 11.23
N ALA A 269 5.28 34.49 10.41
CA ALA A 269 3.88 34.79 10.14
C ALA A 269 3.01 34.66 11.42
N THR A 270 2.18 35.66 11.68
CA THR A 270 1.17 35.68 12.75
C THR A 270 -0.26 35.47 12.24
N ARG A 271 -0.43 35.15 10.95
CA ARG A 271 -1.71 34.89 10.30
C ARG A 271 -1.57 33.74 9.32
N LEU A 272 -2.55 32.83 9.31
CA LEU A 272 -2.68 31.74 8.35
C LEU A 272 -3.90 32.00 7.45
N THR A 273 -3.75 31.75 6.15
CA THR A 273 -4.86 31.66 5.20
C THR A 273 -5.15 30.18 4.92
N LEU A 274 -6.31 29.72 5.37
CA LEU A 274 -6.76 28.33 5.27
C LEU A 274 -7.57 28.10 3.97
N ARG A 275 -7.70 26.84 3.56
CA ARG A 275 -8.55 26.42 2.44
C ARG A 275 -10.03 26.56 2.76
N ASP A 276 -10.43 26.08 3.92
CA ASP A 276 -11.83 26.10 4.36
C ASP A 276 -12.07 27.24 5.35
N ALA A 277 -13.29 27.76 5.38
CA ALA A 277 -13.71 28.64 6.48
C ALA A 277 -13.85 27.82 7.78
N VAL A 278 -13.38 28.37 8.90
CA VAL A 278 -13.36 27.71 10.21
C VAL A 278 -14.27 28.41 11.22
N ASN A 279 -14.82 27.64 12.16
CA ASN A 279 -15.55 28.15 13.34
C ASN A 279 -14.68 28.20 14.62
N TRP A 280 -13.36 28.14 14.49
CA TRP A 280 -12.41 28.04 15.60
C TRP A 280 -12.43 29.29 16.48
N GLN A 281 -12.06 29.16 17.76
CA GLN A 281 -12.23 30.19 18.78
C GLN A 281 -10.91 30.72 19.33
N ALA A 282 -10.93 31.94 19.85
CA ALA A 282 -9.78 32.53 20.54
C ALA A 282 -9.37 31.67 21.75
N GLY A 283 -8.10 31.26 21.79
CA GLY A 283 -7.56 30.32 22.78
C GLY A 283 -7.48 28.86 22.33
N ASP A 284 -8.13 28.48 21.23
CA ASP A 284 -8.05 27.12 20.67
C ASP A 284 -6.59 26.75 20.38
N GLN A 285 -6.23 25.52 20.73
CA GLN A 285 -4.94 24.93 20.40
C GLN A 285 -5.01 24.33 19.00
N ILE A 286 -4.12 24.75 18.11
CA ILE A 286 -4.00 24.21 16.75
C ILE A 286 -2.62 23.60 16.54
N VAL A 287 -2.50 22.69 15.57
CA VAL A 287 -1.24 22.15 15.07
C VAL A 287 -1.09 22.41 13.58
N VAL A 288 0.14 22.72 13.16
CA VAL A 288 0.51 22.93 11.75
C VAL A 288 1.58 21.91 11.35
N ALA A 289 1.23 21.01 10.43
CA ALA A 289 2.11 19.96 9.92
C ALA A 289 3.33 20.55 9.19
N PRO A 290 4.50 19.87 9.18
CA PRO A 290 5.68 20.32 8.44
C PRO A 290 5.51 20.07 6.93
N THR A 291 6.02 20.97 6.10
CA THR A 291 6.06 20.80 4.63
C THR A 291 7.48 20.55 4.12
N ASP A 292 8.31 19.90 4.93
CA ASP A 292 9.69 19.58 4.58
C ASP A 292 10.15 18.28 5.25
N PHE A 293 11.37 17.83 4.96
CA PHE A 293 11.90 16.53 5.41
C PHE A 293 11.88 16.31 6.93
N TYR A 294 11.76 15.05 7.35
CA TYR A 294 11.83 14.69 8.77
C TYR A 294 13.18 15.11 9.37
N GLY A 295 13.13 15.89 10.45
CA GLY A 295 14.32 16.45 11.12
C GLY A 295 14.83 17.76 10.53
N VAL A 296 14.27 18.24 9.41
CA VAL A 296 14.45 19.60 8.90
C VAL A 296 13.34 20.51 9.41
N ALA A 297 12.09 20.03 9.37
CA ALA A 297 10.94 20.69 9.99
C ALA A 297 10.18 19.72 10.92
N GLU A 298 9.45 20.27 11.88
CA GLU A 298 8.54 19.53 12.77
C GLU A 298 7.13 20.14 12.76
N THR A 299 6.15 19.35 13.23
CA THR A 299 4.82 19.84 13.56
C THR A 299 4.90 20.88 14.68
N GLU A 300 4.23 22.03 14.49
CA GLU A 300 4.19 23.13 15.45
C GLU A 300 2.80 23.24 16.09
N GLN A 301 2.74 23.25 17.43
CA GLN A 301 1.54 23.63 18.17
C GLN A 301 1.51 25.15 18.38
N LEU A 302 0.37 25.76 18.10
CA LEU A 302 0.13 27.20 18.20
C LEU A 302 -1.23 27.46 18.88
N THR A 303 -1.48 28.72 19.25
CA THR A 303 -2.77 29.15 19.83
C THR A 303 -3.44 30.16 18.92
N VAL A 304 -4.73 29.97 18.64
CA VAL A 304 -5.57 30.91 17.89
C VAL A 304 -5.77 32.19 18.71
N GLN A 305 -5.48 33.35 18.11
CA GLN A 305 -5.82 34.66 18.68
C GLN A 305 -7.24 35.07 18.26
N THR A 306 -7.56 34.95 16.98
CA THR A 306 -8.90 35.13 16.38
C THR A 306 -9.02 34.24 15.15
N ALA A 307 -10.26 33.97 14.72
CA ALA A 307 -10.54 33.40 13.42
C ALA A 307 -11.74 34.12 12.79
N ASP A 308 -11.68 34.37 11.48
CA ASP A 308 -12.77 34.93 10.68
C ASP A 308 -12.74 34.33 9.26
N GLY A 309 -13.78 33.58 8.92
CA GLY A 309 -13.81 32.79 7.68
C GLY A 309 -12.57 31.88 7.56
N PRO A 310 -11.78 31.98 6.48
CA PRO A 310 -10.54 31.20 6.28
C PRO A 310 -9.30 31.85 6.92
N GLN A 311 -9.42 32.99 7.60
CA GLN A 311 -8.27 33.70 8.20
C GLN A 311 -8.16 33.36 9.68
N VAL A 312 -6.96 32.95 10.12
CA VAL A 312 -6.66 32.63 11.54
C VAL A 312 -5.45 33.44 11.98
N ASP A 313 -5.63 34.33 12.96
CA ASP A 313 -4.53 35.02 13.63
C ASP A 313 -3.96 34.14 14.76
N LEU A 314 -2.65 34.26 14.99
CA LEU A 314 -1.87 33.43 15.89
C LEU A 314 -1.32 34.25 17.06
N SER A 315 -1.55 33.77 18.30
CA SER A 315 -1.02 34.42 19.51
C SER A 315 0.51 34.37 19.62
N THR A 316 1.17 33.56 18.79
CA THR A 316 2.63 33.47 18.66
C THR A 316 2.99 33.24 17.18
N PRO A 317 4.05 33.89 16.64
CA PRO A 317 4.48 33.64 15.27
C PRO A 317 4.84 32.17 15.00
N LEU A 318 4.52 31.70 13.80
CA LEU A 318 4.98 30.44 13.23
C LEU A 318 6.53 30.45 13.10
N ARG A 319 7.24 29.40 13.51
CA ARG A 319 8.73 29.45 13.62
C ARG A 319 9.46 29.02 12.36
N GLN A 320 8.87 28.11 11.57
CA GLN A 320 9.39 27.70 10.26
C GLN A 320 8.37 28.01 9.18
N GLU A 321 8.78 28.20 7.93
CA GLU A 321 7.83 28.45 6.83
C GLU A 321 6.94 27.23 6.54
N ARG A 322 5.82 27.43 5.84
CA ARG A 322 4.94 26.37 5.36
C ARG A 322 4.48 26.61 3.94
N TRP A 323 4.51 25.54 3.16
CA TRP A 323 3.94 25.48 1.83
C TRP A 323 2.41 25.50 1.90
N GLY A 324 1.76 26.25 0.99
CA GLY A 324 0.31 26.50 1.06
C GLY A 324 -0.42 26.62 -0.28
N ARG A 325 0.24 26.40 -1.42
CA ARG A 325 -0.40 26.36 -2.76
C ARG A 325 -0.32 25.00 -3.43
N LEU A 326 -1.30 24.69 -4.29
CA LEU A 326 -1.22 23.54 -5.19
C LEU A 326 -0.17 23.77 -6.28
N GLN A 327 0.47 22.68 -6.73
CA GLN A 327 1.45 22.69 -7.81
C GLN A 327 0.96 21.83 -8.99
N TYR A 328 1.06 22.36 -10.20
CA TYR A 328 0.55 21.76 -11.43
C TYR A 328 1.69 21.49 -12.40
N VAL A 329 1.48 20.57 -13.36
CA VAL A 329 2.50 20.22 -14.35
C VAL A 329 2.27 20.97 -15.65
N SER A 330 3.31 21.63 -16.15
CA SER A 330 3.36 22.23 -17.48
C SER A 330 4.38 21.51 -18.37
N ALA A 331 4.43 21.84 -19.66
CA ALA A 331 5.47 21.35 -20.57
C ALA A 331 6.91 21.80 -20.17
N ALA A 332 7.05 22.80 -19.29
CA ALA A 332 8.32 23.29 -18.76
C ALA A 332 8.67 22.73 -17.37
N GLY A 333 7.80 21.88 -16.78
CA GLY A 333 7.92 21.39 -15.39
C GLY A 333 6.84 21.95 -14.46
N MET A 334 7.11 21.94 -13.15
CA MET A 334 6.15 22.35 -12.11
C MET A 334 5.87 23.86 -12.13
N ILE A 335 4.60 24.25 -11.96
CA ILE A 335 4.12 25.64 -11.88
C ILE A 335 3.02 25.80 -10.82
N LEU A 336 2.72 27.04 -10.41
CA LEU A 336 1.62 27.35 -9.47
C LEU A 336 0.29 27.71 -10.16
N THR A 337 0.29 27.98 -11.47
CA THR A 337 -0.93 28.29 -12.22
C THR A 337 -1.71 27.01 -12.52
N PRO A 338 -3.02 26.93 -12.21
CA PRO A 338 -3.83 25.75 -12.51
C PRO A 338 -3.84 25.38 -14.00
N THR A 339 -3.58 24.10 -14.29
CA THR A 339 -3.71 23.48 -15.62
C THR A 339 -3.90 21.97 -15.47
N THR A 340 -4.53 21.35 -16.46
CA THR A 340 -4.62 19.89 -16.63
C THR A 340 -4.08 19.40 -17.98
N ASP A 341 -3.39 20.27 -18.75
CA ASP A 341 -2.90 20.02 -20.14
C ASP A 341 -1.90 18.85 -20.25
N ILE A 342 -1.31 18.44 -19.12
CA ILE A 342 -0.29 17.40 -19.04
C ILE A 342 -0.82 16.15 -18.34
N THR A 343 -1.60 16.35 -17.28
CA THR A 343 -2.20 15.31 -16.42
C THR A 343 -3.33 15.97 -15.60
N PRO A 344 -4.40 15.25 -15.25
CA PRO A 344 -5.41 15.73 -14.31
C PRO A 344 -4.91 15.82 -12.85
N LEU A 345 -3.71 15.32 -12.53
CA LEU A 345 -3.16 15.30 -11.17
C LEU A 345 -2.35 16.58 -10.86
N ALA A 346 -2.52 17.08 -9.64
CA ALA A 346 -1.71 18.13 -9.03
C ALA A 346 -0.94 17.57 -7.82
N LEU A 347 0.15 18.24 -7.45
CA LEU A 347 0.86 18.01 -6.20
C LEU A 347 0.32 18.95 -5.12
N ASP A 348 -0.18 18.35 -4.04
CA ASP A 348 -0.61 19.03 -2.82
C ASP A 348 0.42 18.74 -1.72
N GLU A 349 1.21 19.77 -1.37
CA GLU A 349 2.11 19.79 -0.20
C GLU A 349 1.64 20.82 0.84
N ARG A 350 0.36 21.20 0.83
CA ARG A 350 -0.14 22.31 1.65
C ARG A 350 -0.30 21.87 3.10
N ALA A 351 0.41 22.52 4.02
CA ALA A 351 0.39 22.16 5.44
C ALA A 351 -1.03 21.97 5.99
N GLU A 352 -1.27 20.80 6.59
CA GLU A 352 -2.45 20.53 7.38
C GLU A 352 -2.44 21.39 8.64
N VAL A 353 -3.59 22.02 8.91
CA VAL A 353 -3.85 22.79 10.12
C VAL A 353 -5.03 22.14 10.85
N GLY A 354 -4.78 21.59 12.04
CA GLY A 354 -5.77 20.85 12.82
C GLY A 354 -6.04 21.47 14.19
N ASN A 355 -7.31 21.59 14.57
CA ASN A 355 -7.72 22.11 15.88
C ASN A 355 -7.83 20.98 16.91
N LEU A 356 -7.04 21.07 17.98
CA LEU A 356 -6.98 20.11 19.09
C LEU A 356 -8.01 20.36 20.18
N SER A 357 -8.55 21.57 20.33
CA SER A 357 -9.39 21.95 21.46
C SER A 357 -10.82 21.43 21.34
N ARG A 358 -11.36 20.86 22.43
CA ARG A 358 -12.79 20.46 22.51
C ARG A 358 -13.41 20.87 23.84
N GLN A 359 -14.74 20.92 23.86
CA GLN A 359 -15.51 21.32 25.05
C GLN A 359 -15.60 20.19 26.09
N ILE A 360 -15.57 18.93 25.65
CA ILE A 360 -15.44 17.75 26.52
C ILE A 360 -13.96 17.33 26.52
N VAL A 361 -13.33 17.34 27.69
CA VAL A 361 -11.90 17.04 27.88
C VAL A 361 -11.74 15.87 28.85
N ILE A 362 -11.02 14.83 28.44
CA ILE A 362 -10.59 13.71 29.29
C ILE A 362 -9.08 13.82 29.43
N GLN A 363 -8.56 13.76 30.66
CA GLN A 363 -7.13 14.00 30.87
C GLN A 363 -6.53 13.28 32.07
N GLY A 364 -5.25 12.93 31.97
CA GLY A 364 -4.44 12.59 33.14
C GLY A 364 -4.16 13.83 34.00
N ALA A 365 -3.97 13.65 35.30
CA ALA A 365 -3.42 14.70 36.17
C ALA A 365 -2.06 15.18 35.64
N ASP A 366 -1.77 16.49 35.75
CA ASP A 366 -0.43 17.02 35.47
C ASP A 366 0.44 16.96 36.74
N ASP A 367 0.65 15.75 37.23
CA ASP A 367 1.37 15.46 38.46
C ASP A 367 2.80 14.95 38.20
N ALA A 368 3.51 14.59 39.28
CA ALA A 368 4.85 14.01 39.18
C ALA A 368 4.86 12.68 38.41
N ARG A 369 3.80 11.87 38.53
CA ARG A 369 3.65 10.61 37.78
C ARG A 369 3.57 10.87 36.27
N TRP A 370 2.78 11.85 35.84
CA TRP A 370 2.75 12.24 34.44
C TRP A 370 4.10 12.79 33.96
N ARG A 371 4.64 13.79 34.67
CA ARG A 371 5.83 14.53 34.21
C ARG A 371 7.12 13.71 34.23
N ASN A 372 7.29 12.81 35.21
CA ASN A 372 8.53 12.04 35.39
C ASN A 372 8.42 10.62 34.84
N GLU A 373 7.25 9.97 34.98
CA GLU A 373 7.05 8.55 34.66
C GLU A 373 6.20 8.33 33.41
N ARG A 374 5.65 9.40 32.80
CA ARG A 374 4.75 9.35 31.63
C ARG A 374 3.51 8.46 31.87
N PHE A 375 3.00 8.52 33.09
CA PHE A 375 1.86 7.78 33.61
C PHE A 375 0.55 8.59 33.44
N GLY A 376 0.00 8.55 32.22
CA GLY A 376 -1.18 9.32 31.80
C GLY A 376 -2.51 8.61 32.04
N ALA A 377 -3.60 9.22 31.55
CA ALA A 377 -4.92 8.59 31.56
C ALA A 377 -5.11 7.57 30.42
N HIS A 378 -6.02 6.62 30.57
CA HIS A 378 -6.33 5.63 29.51
C HIS A 378 -7.82 5.29 29.45
N ILE A 379 -8.29 4.70 28.34
CA ILE A 379 -9.64 4.15 28.21
C ILE A 379 -9.54 2.72 27.72
N MET A 380 -10.17 1.77 28.42
CA MET A 380 -10.17 0.35 28.05
C MET A 380 -11.61 -0.16 27.92
N VAL A 381 -11.93 -0.68 26.74
CA VAL A 381 -13.26 -1.17 26.35
C VAL A 381 -13.19 -2.69 26.25
N MET A 382 -13.77 -3.37 27.24
CA MET A 382 -13.82 -4.83 27.33
C MET A 382 -15.10 -5.39 26.69
N ASN A 383 -15.21 -6.72 26.63
CA ASN A 383 -16.39 -7.42 26.09
C ASN A 383 -17.73 -6.83 26.57
N HIS A 384 -18.69 -6.78 25.64
CA HIS A 384 -20.02 -6.16 25.74
C HIS A 384 -20.07 -4.64 26.01
N ALA A 385 -18.96 -3.96 26.30
CA ALA A 385 -18.94 -2.52 26.51
C ALA A 385 -19.13 -1.71 25.22
N VAL A 386 -19.53 -0.45 25.35
CA VAL A 386 -19.73 0.49 24.23
C VAL A 386 -19.08 1.83 24.52
N LEU A 387 -18.27 2.31 23.58
CA LEU A 387 -17.65 3.63 23.59
C LEU A 387 -18.11 4.42 22.35
N ARG A 388 -18.71 5.60 22.59
CA ARG A 388 -19.03 6.57 21.53
C ARG A 388 -18.53 7.95 21.93
N LEU A 389 -17.49 8.41 21.26
CA LEU A 389 -16.92 9.75 21.42
C LEU A 389 -17.13 10.51 20.12
N ASP A 390 -17.79 11.66 20.18
CA ASP A 390 -17.85 12.64 19.09
C ASP A 390 -17.45 14.02 19.62
N GLY A 391 -16.44 14.64 19.01
CA GLY A 391 -15.96 15.96 19.42
C GLY A 391 -15.35 16.02 20.83
N VAL A 392 -14.53 15.03 21.22
CA VAL A 392 -13.90 14.92 22.55
C VAL A 392 -12.38 15.14 22.45
N GLU A 393 -11.80 15.82 23.43
CA GLU A 393 -10.35 16.01 23.57
C GLU A 393 -9.80 15.06 24.64
N LEU A 394 -8.73 14.33 24.33
CA LEU A 394 -8.06 13.40 25.23
C LEU A 394 -6.57 13.79 25.34
N ARG A 395 -6.10 14.22 26.50
CA ARG A 395 -4.72 14.74 26.67
C ARG A 395 -3.99 14.27 27.92
N ARG A 396 -2.65 14.18 27.84
CA ARG A 396 -1.81 13.49 28.85
C ARG A 396 -2.29 12.05 29.05
N MET A 397 -2.34 11.34 27.93
CA MET A 397 -2.93 10.01 27.81
C MET A 397 -1.87 8.94 27.59
N GLY A 398 -2.26 7.67 27.69
CA GLY A 398 -1.38 6.52 27.59
C GLY A 398 -0.47 6.38 28.82
N GLN A 399 -0.04 5.15 29.10
CA GLN A 399 0.87 4.87 30.21
C GLN A 399 2.15 4.27 29.63
N GLY A 400 3.24 5.03 29.64
CA GLY A 400 4.50 4.67 28.98
C GLY A 400 5.04 3.31 29.42
N GLY A 401 5.48 2.48 28.47
CA GLY A 401 6.03 1.14 28.76
C GLY A 401 5.03 0.10 29.28
N ARG A 402 3.73 0.41 29.35
CA ARG A 402 2.70 -0.46 29.94
C ARG A 402 1.73 -0.97 28.87
N LEU A 403 1.71 -2.30 28.66
CA LEU A 403 0.89 -2.98 27.67
C LEU A 403 -0.62 -2.78 27.95
N GLY A 404 -1.44 -2.60 26.92
CA GLY A 404 -2.89 -2.45 27.05
C GLY A 404 -3.37 -1.16 27.73
N ARG A 405 -2.51 -0.16 27.95
CA ARG A 405 -2.81 1.10 28.67
C ARG A 405 -2.69 2.31 27.73
N TYR A 406 -3.61 2.39 26.77
CA TYR A 406 -3.61 3.35 25.65
C TYR A 406 -4.74 4.39 25.77
N PRO A 407 -4.66 5.57 25.10
CA PRO A 407 -5.70 6.59 25.19
C PRO A 407 -7.10 6.05 24.88
N ILE A 408 -7.20 5.19 23.86
CA ILE A 408 -8.36 4.34 23.57
C ILE A 408 -7.85 2.93 23.21
N HIS A 409 -8.36 1.92 23.90
CA HIS A 409 -8.07 0.50 23.67
C HIS A 409 -9.38 -0.29 23.54
N PHE A 410 -9.69 -0.75 22.33
CA PHE A 410 -10.76 -1.72 22.07
C PHE A 410 -10.19 -3.13 22.20
N HIS A 411 -10.60 -3.88 23.21
CA HIS A 411 -9.93 -5.13 23.62
C HIS A 411 -10.85 -6.34 23.46
N LEU A 412 -10.53 -7.19 22.48
CA LEU A 412 -11.11 -8.53 22.25
C LEU A 412 -12.64 -8.54 22.06
N LEU A 413 -13.19 -7.58 21.30
CA LEU A 413 -14.64 -7.41 21.16
C LEU A 413 -15.29 -8.28 20.07
N SER A 414 -14.51 -9.00 19.25
CA SER A 414 -15.04 -9.73 18.08
C SER A 414 -14.75 -11.23 18.02
N TYR A 415 -13.88 -11.78 18.86
CA TYR A 415 -13.55 -13.21 18.87
C TYR A 415 -13.58 -13.81 20.27
N ALA A 416 -14.02 -15.06 20.38
CA ALA A 416 -13.86 -15.88 21.57
C ALA A 416 -12.45 -16.50 21.63
N PRO A 417 -11.93 -16.91 22.81
CA PRO A 417 -10.56 -17.43 22.96
C PRO A 417 -10.21 -18.68 22.12
N ASN A 418 -11.22 -19.39 21.61
CA ASN A 418 -11.06 -20.52 20.68
C ASN A 418 -10.98 -20.10 19.19
N GLY A 419 -10.90 -18.80 18.90
CA GLY A 419 -10.85 -18.25 17.54
C GLY A 419 -12.21 -18.07 16.85
N ALA A 420 -13.33 -18.42 17.50
CA ALA A 420 -14.65 -18.24 16.92
C ALA A 420 -15.09 -16.76 16.89
N LEU A 421 -15.55 -16.29 15.74
CA LEU A 421 -16.14 -14.95 15.58
C LEU A 421 -17.45 -14.85 16.37
N ILE A 422 -17.53 -13.90 17.32
CA ILE A 422 -18.78 -13.61 18.07
C ILE A 422 -19.60 -12.49 17.43
N GLY A 423 -18.98 -11.61 16.65
CA GLY A 423 -19.64 -10.52 15.92
C GLY A 423 -18.73 -9.32 15.69
N ASP A 424 -19.14 -8.40 14.81
CA ASP A 424 -18.40 -7.16 14.58
C ASP A 424 -18.90 -6.06 15.54
N ALA A 425 -17.96 -5.33 16.16
CA ALA A 425 -18.21 -4.32 17.19
C ALA A 425 -18.68 -2.97 16.58
N THR A 426 -19.68 -3.02 15.70
CA THR A 426 -20.19 -1.86 14.93
C THR A 426 -20.83 -0.75 15.78
N ALA A 427 -20.99 -0.98 17.08
CA ALA A 427 -21.45 0.03 18.04
C ALA A 427 -20.37 1.03 18.49
N GLN A 428 -19.08 0.74 18.22
CA GLN A 428 -17.93 1.54 18.67
C GLN A 428 -17.62 2.70 17.71
N THR A 429 -17.56 3.93 18.20
CA THR A 429 -17.26 5.12 17.38
C THR A 429 -16.33 6.11 18.08
N VAL A 430 -15.28 6.54 17.39
CA VAL A 430 -14.46 7.69 17.77
C VAL A 430 -14.44 8.65 16.59
N THR A 431 -15.10 9.80 16.73
CA THR A 431 -15.24 10.79 15.66
C THR A 431 -14.94 12.22 16.07
N ASN A 432 -14.44 13.01 15.12
CA ASN A 432 -14.16 14.45 15.25
C ASN A 432 -13.29 14.84 16.46
N SER A 433 -12.59 13.87 17.06
CA SER A 433 -11.96 13.96 18.38
C SER A 433 -10.45 14.21 18.27
N SER A 434 -9.84 14.68 19.34
CA SER A 434 -8.39 14.90 19.42
C SER A 434 -7.78 14.04 20.51
N ILE A 435 -6.65 13.41 20.22
CA ILE A 435 -5.85 12.65 21.18
C ILE A 435 -4.43 13.20 21.09
N TRP A 436 -3.96 13.88 22.14
CA TRP A 436 -2.68 14.58 22.04
C TRP A 436 -1.81 14.55 23.31
N ASN A 437 -0.49 14.62 23.10
CA ASN A 437 0.53 14.41 24.12
C ASN A 437 0.31 13.07 24.84
N SER A 438 0.49 11.98 24.07
CA SER A 438 0.29 10.60 24.51
C SER A 438 1.62 9.90 24.75
N ALA A 439 1.75 9.26 25.90
CA ALA A 439 2.91 8.46 26.28
C ALA A 439 2.95 7.06 25.63
N ASN A 440 1.83 6.59 25.05
CA ASN A 440 1.73 5.23 24.54
C ASN A 440 0.56 5.07 23.55
N ARG A 441 0.86 5.12 22.24
CA ARG A 441 -0.07 5.01 21.09
C ARG A 441 -1.16 6.11 21.05
N CYS A 442 -2.02 6.10 20.03
CA CYS A 442 -3.19 6.98 19.92
C CYS A 442 -4.49 6.18 20.10
N ILE A 443 -4.77 5.24 19.19
CA ILE A 443 -5.95 4.36 19.25
C ILE A 443 -5.51 2.93 18.90
N VAL A 444 -5.89 1.98 19.76
CA VAL A 444 -5.67 0.54 19.54
C VAL A 444 -6.97 -0.17 19.27
N ILE A 445 -6.96 -0.97 18.20
CA ILE A 445 -7.95 -1.98 17.91
C ILE A 445 -7.25 -3.33 18.09
N HIS A 446 -7.73 -4.14 19.03
CA HIS A 446 -7.16 -5.46 19.37
C HIS A 446 -8.29 -6.50 19.40
N GLY A 447 -8.17 -7.57 18.60
CA GLY A 447 -9.19 -8.64 18.54
C GLY A 447 -10.59 -8.17 18.16
N THR A 448 -10.69 -7.07 17.40
CA THR A 448 -11.91 -6.28 17.25
C THR A 448 -12.15 -5.86 15.80
N ASN A 449 -13.40 -5.99 15.34
CA ASN A 449 -13.83 -5.67 13.97
C ASN A 449 -14.88 -4.55 13.95
N GLY A 450 -15.04 -3.88 12.80
CA GLY A 450 -16.18 -3.00 12.52
C GLY A 450 -16.22 -1.64 13.24
N VAL A 451 -15.12 -1.22 13.87
CA VAL A 451 -15.02 0.06 14.59
C VAL A 451 -14.96 1.23 13.60
N THR A 452 -15.59 2.37 13.95
CA THR A 452 -15.41 3.64 13.22
C THR A 452 -14.43 4.55 13.94
N VAL A 453 -13.33 4.88 13.27
CA VAL A 453 -12.31 5.87 13.67
C VAL A 453 -12.23 6.90 12.54
N ARG A 454 -12.96 8.02 12.67
CA ARG A 454 -13.12 8.99 11.57
C ARG A 454 -12.96 10.46 11.98
N ASN A 455 -12.29 11.27 11.17
CA ASN A 455 -12.08 12.71 11.42
C ASN A 455 -11.30 13.02 12.73
N ASN A 456 -10.43 12.13 13.23
CA ASN A 456 -9.70 12.38 14.47
C ASN A 456 -8.30 12.96 14.24
N ILE A 457 -7.76 13.65 15.24
CA ILE A 457 -6.39 14.17 15.23
C ILE A 457 -5.57 13.46 16.32
N CYS A 458 -4.48 12.81 15.92
CA CYS A 458 -3.47 12.26 16.81
C CYS A 458 -2.22 13.15 16.75
N TYR A 459 -1.78 13.73 17.87
CA TYR A 459 -0.61 14.63 17.90
C TYR A 459 0.33 14.38 19.10
N ASP A 460 1.65 14.39 18.88
CA ASP A 460 2.68 14.10 19.89
C ASP A 460 2.45 12.72 20.53
N ILE A 461 2.69 11.68 19.74
CA ILE A 461 2.37 10.30 20.07
C ILE A 461 3.65 9.46 20.18
N ALA A 462 3.85 8.83 21.34
CA ALA A 462 4.91 7.86 21.57
C ALA A 462 4.47 6.43 21.16
N GLY A 463 5.23 5.79 20.27
CA GLY A 463 4.91 4.48 19.69
C GLY A 463 3.98 4.58 18.47
N HIS A 464 3.66 3.44 17.84
CA HIS A 464 2.74 3.41 16.69
C HIS A 464 1.37 4.01 17.05
N ALA A 465 0.87 4.97 16.28
CA ALA A 465 -0.26 5.81 16.70
C ALA A 465 -1.62 5.12 16.51
N ILE A 466 -2.02 4.82 15.28
CA ILE A 466 -3.19 3.97 14.99
C ILE A 466 -2.69 2.55 14.77
N PHE A 467 -3.12 1.61 15.61
CA PHE A 467 -2.46 0.30 15.72
C PHE A 467 -3.47 -0.87 15.76
N LEU A 468 -3.27 -1.83 14.86
CA LEU A 468 -3.94 -3.15 14.87
C LEU A 468 -3.00 -4.20 15.49
N GLU A 469 -3.45 -4.87 16.55
CA GLU A 469 -2.56 -5.66 17.43
C GLU A 469 -2.34 -7.12 16.94
N ASP A 470 -3.39 -7.94 16.78
CA ASP A 470 -3.24 -9.39 16.59
C ASP A 470 -3.41 -9.86 15.12
N ALA A 471 -3.59 -8.94 14.18
CA ALA A 471 -3.81 -9.20 12.75
C ALA A 471 -5.15 -9.88 12.41
N VAL A 472 -6.15 -9.75 13.28
CA VAL A 472 -7.53 -10.26 13.07
C VAL A 472 -8.57 -9.16 12.90
N GLU A 473 -8.16 -7.92 13.13
CA GLU A 473 -8.98 -6.72 13.19
C GLU A 473 -9.43 -6.30 11.79
N ARG A 474 -10.72 -6.46 11.50
CA ARG A 474 -11.25 -6.37 10.13
C ARG A 474 -12.51 -5.51 9.99
N ARG A 475 -12.78 -5.07 8.77
CA ARG A 475 -13.92 -4.23 8.36
C ARG A 475 -14.05 -2.94 9.16
N ASN A 476 -12.96 -2.47 9.78
CA ASN A 476 -12.91 -1.19 10.47
C ASN A 476 -12.89 -0.05 9.45
N LEU A 477 -13.49 1.08 9.81
CA LEU A 477 -13.47 2.33 9.04
C LEU A 477 -12.46 3.29 9.68
N ILE A 478 -11.32 3.48 9.03
CA ILE A 478 -10.25 4.39 9.41
C ILE A 478 -10.21 5.50 8.36
N GLU A 479 -10.97 6.57 8.59
CA GLU A 479 -11.23 7.60 7.57
C GLU A 479 -10.83 9.01 8.02
N HIS A 480 -10.10 9.74 7.17
CA HIS A 480 -9.88 11.18 7.33
C HIS A 480 -9.26 11.61 8.68
N ASN A 481 -8.43 10.74 9.27
CA ASN A 481 -7.69 11.04 10.49
C ASN A 481 -6.34 11.71 10.15
N LEU A 482 -5.94 12.69 10.95
CA LEU A 482 -4.69 13.43 10.84
C LEU A 482 -3.74 12.95 11.95
N VAL A 483 -2.64 12.29 11.57
CA VAL A 483 -1.66 11.74 12.51
C VAL A 483 -0.33 12.47 12.34
N LEU A 484 0.06 13.21 13.38
CA LEU A 484 1.22 14.10 13.39
C LEU A 484 2.14 13.84 14.59
N LYS A 485 3.44 14.06 14.38
CA LYS A 485 4.49 14.01 15.42
C LYS A 485 4.53 12.67 16.16
N VAL A 486 4.84 11.59 15.41
CA VAL A 486 5.03 10.25 15.99
C VAL A 486 6.51 10.05 16.37
N ARG A 487 6.76 9.56 17.59
CA ARG A 487 8.09 9.45 18.19
C ARG A 487 8.30 8.09 18.86
N GLN A 488 9.56 7.75 19.14
CA GLN A 488 9.90 6.57 19.94
C GLN A 488 9.38 6.75 21.38
N PRO A 489 8.69 5.76 21.97
CA PRO A 489 8.31 5.81 23.38
C PRO A 489 9.55 5.70 24.28
N PRO A 490 9.58 6.35 25.46
CA PRO A 490 10.70 6.22 26.40
C PRO A 490 10.97 4.77 26.82
N GLN A 491 9.93 3.94 26.83
CA GLN A 491 9.99 2.50 27.07
C GLN A 491 9.24 1.78 25.91
N PRO A 492 9.96 1.27 24.90
CA PRO A 492 9.41 0.46 23.81
C PRO A 492 8.67 -0.78 24.30
N LEU A 493 7.43 -0.98 23.84
CA LEU A 493 6.68 -2.23 24.06
C LEU A 493 7.08 -3.28 23.02
N LEU A 494 7.23 -2.87 21.76
CA LEU A 494 7.61 -3.72 20.64
C LEU A 494 9.03 -3.37 20.14
N PRO A 495 9.75 -4.32 19.52
CA PRO A 495 10.97 -4.01 18.78
C PRO A 495 10.76 -2.88 17.75
N SER A 496 9.62 -2.88 17.06
CA SER A 496 9.25 -1.89 16.04
C SER A 496 8.95 -0.48 16.55
N ASP A 497 8.76 -0.27 17.86
CA ASP A 497 8.66 1.07 18.43
C ASP A 497 10.01 1.83 18.39
N ARG A 498 11.13 1.12 18.17
CA ARG A 498 12.48 1.70 18.12
C ARG A 498 12.82 2.21 16.71
N ILE A 499 13.28 3.46 16.60
CA ILE A 499 13.58 4.12 15.30
C ILE A 499 14.61 3.35 14.46
N MET A 500 15.57 2.69 15.12
CA MET A 500 16.62 1.90 14.47
C MET A 500 16.18 0.47 14.10
N PHE A 501 15.00 0.00 14.55
CA PHE A 501 14.52 -1.33 14.23
C PHE A 501 13.67 -1.33 12.95
N ARG A 502 14.33 -1.67 11.84
CA ARG A 502 13.80 -1.68 10.47
C ARG A 502 13.14 -0.37 10.03
N ARG A 503 11.87 -0.15 10.40
CA ARG A 503 11.02 0.94 9.93
C ARG A 503 10.30 1.73 11.06
N GLY A 504 10.57 1.43 12.33
CA GLY A 504 10.25 2.33 13.46
C GLY A 504 8.76 2.67 13.75
N PRO A 505 8.51 3.55 14.73
CA PRO A 505 7.17 3.89 15.21
C PRO A 505 6.40 4.71 14.17
N SER A 506 5.28 4.17 13.69
CA SER A 506 4.59 4.65 12.48
C SER A 506 3.25 5.33 12.77
N GLY A 507 2.78 6.18 11.86
CA GLY A 507 1.46 6.82 11.96
C GLY A 507 0.32 5.79 11.99
N PHE A 508 0.35 4.85 11.04
CA PHE A 508 -0.58 3.74 10.96
C PHE A 508 0.20 2.41 10.90
N TRP A 509 -0.11 1.48 11.80
CA TRP A 509 0.38 0.11 11.81
C TRP A 509 -0.80 -0.83 11.58
N LEU A 510 -0.84 -1.44 10.40
CA LEU A 510 -2.01 -2.13 9.87
C LEU A 510 -1.64 -3.59 9.55
N THR A 511 -1.98 -4.50 10.46
CA THR A 511 -1.62 -5.92 10.39
C THR A 511 -2.65 -6.79 9.67
N ASN A 512 -3.85 -6.29 9.36
CA ASN A 512 -4.82 -6.99 8.52
C ASN A 512 -5.29 -6.14 7.31
N PRO A 513 -5.31 -6.69 6.08
CA PRO A 513 -5.66 -5.95 4.88
C PRO A 513 -7.18 -5.73 4.66
N ASP A 514 -8.08 -6.51 5.28
CA ASP A 514 -9.54 -6.35 5.18
C ASP A 514 -10.01 -5.18 6.07
N ASN A 515 -9.71 -3.95 5.68
CA ASN A 515 -10.14 -2.71 6.36
C ASN A 515 -10.39 -1.57 5.34
N THR A 516 -11.13 -0.54 5.72
CA THR A 516 -11.31 0.69 4.92
C THR A 516 -10.42 1.79 5.48
N VAL A 517 -9.32 2.10 4.81
CA VAL A 517 -8.31 3.08 5.23
C VAL A 517 -8.19 4.16 4.16
N ARG A 518 -8.89 5.28 4.31
CA ARG A 518 -8.91 6.32 3.26
C ARG A 518 -9.01 7.77 3.75
N GLY A 519 -8.42 8.69 2.99
CA GLY A 519 -8.46 10.13 3.29
C GLY A 519 -7.55 10.58 4.44
N ASN A 520 -6.73 9.68 5.01
CA ASN A 520 -5.93 9.94 6.20
C ASN A 520 -4.57 10.58 5.88
N VAL A 521 -4.04 11.36 6.80
CA VAL A 521 -2.70 11.96 6.72
C VAL A 521 -1.79 11.35 7.79
N ALA A 522 -0.56 10.98 7.42
CA ALA A 522 0.46 10.47 8.32
C ALA A 522 1.79 11.20 8.10
N ALA A 523 2.16 12.08 9.03
CA ALA A 523 3.34 12.92 8.88
C ALA A 523 4.10 13.19 10.18
N ASP A 524 5.33 13.67 10.02
CA ASP A 524 6.26 13.91 11.14
C ASP A 524 6.44 12.62 11.97
N ALA A 525 6.57 11.45 11.32
CA ALA A 525 6.81 10.18 12.00
C ALA A 525 8.29 9.79 11.99
N ALA A 526 8.80 9.36 13.15
CA ALA A 526 10.15 8.81 13.28
C ALA A 526 10.30 7.38 12.68
N GLY A 527 9.17 6.76 12.33
CA GLY A 527 9.03 5.57 11.50
C GLY A 527 8.37 5.87 10.14
N ASN A 528 7.46 5.00 9.66
CA ASN A 528 6.71 5.21 8.41
C ASN A 528 5.51 6.14 8.61
N GLY A 529 4.95 6.65 7.51
CA GLY A 529 3.56 7.10 7.50
C GLY A 529 2.60 5.93 7.74
N PHE A 530 2.58 4.96 6.81
CA PHE A 530 1.75 3.75 6.88
C PHE A 530 2.61 2.49 6.75
N TRP A 531 2.54 1.58 7.72
CA TRP A 531 3.13 0.25 7.69
C TRP A 531 2.02 -0.80 7.47
N LEU A 532 1.96 -1.35 6.27
CA LEU A 532 1.07 -2.45 5.88
C LEU A 532 1.78 -3.77 6.17
N ALA A 533 1.55 -4.31 7.37
CA ALA A 533 2.40 -5.28 8.05
C ALA A 533 1.71 -6.65 8.17
N PHE A 534 1.28 -7.25 7.06
CA PHE A 534 0.38 -8.42 7.06
C PHE A 534 1.12 -9.76 7.35
N PRO A 535 0.95 -10.39 8.53
CA PRO A 535 1.64 -11.63 8.89
C PRO A 535 1.00 -12.86 8.23
N GLU A 536 1.69 -14.00 8.28
CA GLU A 536 1.15 -15.26 7.73
C GLU A 536 -0.09 -15.76 8.50
N LYS A 537 -0.12 -15.54 9.81
CA LYS A 537 -1.17 -15.97 10.73
C LYS A 537 -1.42 -14.89 11.80
N PRO A 538 -2.57 -14.90 12.48
CA PRO A 538 -2.79 -14.14 13.71
C PRO A 538 -1.76 -14.38 14.79
N LEU A 539 -1.63 -13.38 15.67
CA LEU A 539 -0.70 -13.33 16.80
C LEU A 539 -1.47 -13.17 18.12
N GLY A 540 -0.73 -13.07 19.23
CA GLY A 540 -1.26 -12.71 20.55
C GLY A 540 -2.38 -13.60 21.07
N ASP A 541 -3.43 -12.98 21.60
CA ASP A 541 -4.61 -13.65 22.18
C ASP A 541 -5.50 -14.25 21.08
N ASN A 542 -5.51 -13.66 19.89
CA ASN A 542 -6.33 -14.10 18.75
C ASN A 542 -5.61 -15.09 17.82
N GLN A 543 -4.45 -15.63 18.22
CA GLN A 543 -3.65 -16.60 17.44
C GLN A 543 -4.42 -17.86 16.98
N ASN A 544 -5.57 -18.16 17.62
CA ASN A 544 -6.46 -19.28 17.28
C ASN A 544 -7.44 -18.99 16.14
N VAL A 545 -7.57 -17.73 15.69
CA VAL A 545 -8.51 -17.36 14.61
C VAL A 545 -8.01 -17.92 13.27
N PRO A 546 -8.80 -18.75 12.55
CA PRO A 546 -8.33 -19.47 11.36
C PRO A 546 -8.36 -18.60 10.09
N ILE A 547 -7.51 -17.56 10.04
CA ILE A 547 -7.32 -16.69 8.86
C ILE A 547 -5.83 -16.57 8.50
N ARG A 548 -5.54 -16.06 7.29
CA ARG A 548 -4.19 -15.78 6.81
C ARG A 548 -4.10 -14.33 6.32
N PRO A 549 -3.66 -13.36 7.14
CA PRO A 549 -3.64 -11.95 6.74
C PRO A 549 -2.81 -11.69 5.48
N ILE A 550 -1.66 -12.35 5.33
CA ILE A 550 -0.80 -12.32 4.12
C ILE A 550 -1.52 -12.74 2.82
N ASN A 551 -2.62 -13.48 2.91
CA ASN A 551 -3.42 -13.97 1.78
C ASN A 551 -4.84 -13.38 1.73
N THR A 552 -5.21 -12.55 2.71
CA THR A 552 -6.52 -11.88 2.75
C THR A 552 -6.55 -10.72 1.75
N LEU A 553 -7.64 -10.55 0.99
CA LEU A 553 -7.80 -9.47 0.02
C LEU A 553 -7.71 -8.08 0.69
N LEU A 554 -7.07 -7.12 0.02
CA LEU A 554 -7.01 -5.73 0.46
C LEU A 554 -8.38 -5.08 0.32
N GLY A 555 -8.84 -4.47 1.41
CA GLY A 555 -9.95 -3.52 1.39
C GLY A 555 -9.57 -2.21 0.71
N ILE A 556 -10.24 -1.12 1.08
CA ILE A 556 -10.03 0.17 0.41
C ILE A 556 -8.81 0.85 1.03
N PHE A 557 -7.75 1.04 0.24
CA PHE A 557 -6.61 1.89 0.59
C PHE A 557 -6.46 3.00 -0.45
N SER A 558 -7.01 4.19 -0.17
CA SER A 558 -6.96 5.31 -1.12
C SER A 558 -7.03 6.70 -0.49
N HIS A 559 -6.66 7.75 -1.24
CA HIS A 559 -6.73 9.15 -0.78
C HIS A 559 -5.90 9.43 0.49
N ASN A 560 -4.90 8.58 0.80
CA ASN A 560 -4.05 8.76 1.98
C ASN A 560 -2.79 9.56 1.60
N VAL A 561 -2.38 10.46 2.49
CA VAL A 561 -1.18 11.30 2.34
C VAL A 561 -0.13 10.86 3.36
N ALA A 562 1.11 10.65 2.93
CA ALA A 562 2.21 10.30 3.83
C ALA A 562 3.47 11.12 3.53
N HIS A 563 3.82 12.04 4.43
CA HIS A 563 4.93 12.96 4.20
C HIS A 563 5.80 13.26 5.42
N SER A 564 6.98 13.83 5.20
CA SER A 564 7.86 14.28 6.29
C SER A 564 8.16 13.17 7.31
N ASN A 565 8.26 11.92 6.84
CA ASN A 565 8.56 10.75 7.66
C ASN A 565 10.01 10.33 7.51
N ASN A 566 10.57 9.74 8.56
CA ASN A 566 11.95 9.27 8.60
C ASN A 566 12.17 7.94 7.83
N ARG A 567 11.08 7.21 7.56
CA ARG A 567 11.00 5.94 6.82
C ARG A 567 10.05 6.12 5.61
N PRO A 568 9.72 5.10 4.80
CA PRO A 568 8.80 5.28 3.67
C PRO A 568 7.47 5.93 4.07
N GLY A 569 6.90 6.70 3.15
CA GLY A 569 5.50 7.15 3.28
C GLY A 569 4.57 5.94 3.42
N ILE A 570 4.73 4.94 2.54
CA ILE A 570 4.04 3.64 2.58
C ILE A 570 5.08 2.50 2.59
N ASN A 571 4.97 1.55 3.51
CA ASN A 571 5.80 0.33 3.55
C ASN A 571 4.93 -0.94 3.61
N ILE A 572 5.00 -1.77 2.57
CA ILE A 572 4.31 -3.07 2.43
C ILE A 572 5.34 -4.22 2.46
N ASP A 573 6.06 -4.33 3.57
CA ASP A 573 7.08 -5.35 3.85
C ASP A 573 7.31 -5.42 5.37
N PHE A 574 8.15 -6.35 5.85
CA PHE A 574 8.54 -6.45 7.25
C PHE A 574 7.35 -6.65 8.21
N ALA A 575 6.49 -7.62 7.93
CA ALA A 575 5.39 -8.00 8.83
C ALA A 575 5.93 -8.67 10.12
N PRO A 576 5.18 -8.63 11.23
CA PRO A 576 5.53 -9.38 12.44
C PRO A 576 5.43 -10.89 12.21
N ILE A 577 6.26 -11.67 12.92
CA ILE A 577 6.33 -13.13 12.80
C ILE A 577 6.09 -13.88 14.11
N ASP A 578 6.13 -13.18 15.24
CA ASP A 578 5.93 -13.75 16.57
C ASP A 578 5.29 -12.74 17.55
N ASN A 579 4.85 -13.27 18.71
CA ASN A 579 4.25 -12.47 19.78
C ASN A 579 5.28 -11.60 20.54
N ALA A 580 6.58 -11.66 20.20
CA ALA A 580 7.59 -10.73 20.71
C ALA A 580 7.73 -9.48 19.83
N GLY A 581 6.95 -9.38 18.74
CA GLY A 581 6.97 -8.23 17.83
C GLY A 581 8.19 -8.20 16.92
N ASN A 582 8.90 -9.31 16.75
CA ASN A 582 9.95 -9.41 15.73
C ASN A 582 9.31 -9.36 14.34
N THR A 583 9.94 -8.63 13.42
CA THR A 583 9.47 -8.52 12.03
C THR A 583 10.46 -9.11 11.04
N ALA A 584 9.96 -9.66 9.93
CA ALA A 584 10.76 -10.26 8.86
C ALA A 584 10.19 -9.98 7.46
N GLU A 585 11.05 -10.07 6.45
CA GLU A 585 10.69 -9.87 5.05
C GLU A 585 9.53 -10.79 4.64
N THR A 586 8.41 -10.19 4.22
CA THR A 586 7.14 -10.90 4.06
C THR A 586 6.47 -10.45 2.78
N LYS A 587 6.18 -11.39 1.87
CA LYS A 587 5.59 -11.07 0.56
C LYS A 587 4.07 -11.22 0.60
N TYR A 588 3.36 -10.10 0.53
CA TYR A 588 1.89 -10.08 0.49
C TYR A 588 1.36 -10.59 -0.86
N ILE A 589 0.53 -11.63 -0.84
CA ILE A 589 -0.06 -12.25 -2.04
C ILE A 589 -1.51 -12.62 -1.71
N PRO A 590 -2.49 -11.73 -1.94
CA PRO A 590 -3.88 -12.04 -1.67
C PRO A 590 -4.40 -13.14 -2.59
N THR A 591 -5.33 -13.94 -2.08
CA THR A 591 -5.96 -15.05 -2.80
C THR A 591 -7.48 -14.91 -2.82
N ILE A 592 -8.12 -15.50 -3.84
CA ILE A 592 -9.58 -15.47 -4.04
C ILE A 592 -10.32 -16.13 -2.86
N ASP A 593 -9.72 -17.15 -2.24
CA ASP A 593 -10.26 -17.93 -1.12
C ASP A 593 -9.70 -17.51 0.25
N GLY A 594 -8.80 -16.52 0.32
CA GLY A 594 -8.05 -16.17 1.54
C GLY A 594 -7.11 -17.28 2.05
N GLY A 595 -6.99 -18.38 1.30
CA GLY A 595 -6.18 -19.54 1.65
C GLY A 595 -4.72 -19.40 1.23
N PRO A 596 -3.89 -20.43 1.45
CA PRO A 596 -2.50 -20.46 0.99
C PRO A 596 -2.38 -20.17 -0.52
N PHE A 597 -1.33 -19.44 -0.88
CA PHE A 597 -1.04 -19.06 -2.26
C PHE A 597 -0.74 -20.27 -3.15
N ARG A 598 -1.43 -20.31 -4.28
CA ARG A 598 -1.16 -21.12 -5.48
C ARG A 598 -1.24 -20.17 -6.69
N TYR A 599 -0.55 -20.48 -7.79
CA TYR A 599 -0.46 -19.56 -8.92
C TYR A 599 -1.84 -19.22 -9.52
N GLU A 600 -2.77 -20.18 -9.47
CA GLU A 600 -4.14 -20.10 -9.97
C GLU A 600 -5.15 -19.44 -9.01
N ASN A 601 -4.87 -19.28 -7.71
CA ASN A 601 -5.79 -18.64 -6.75
C ASN A 601 -5.38 -17.23 -6.29
N ARG A 602 -4.27 -16.65 -6.79
CA ARG A 602 -3.92 -15.25 -6.51
C ARG A 602 -4.97 -14.29 -7.09
N ILE A 603 -5.14 -13.12 -6.47
CA ILE A 603 -6.05 -12.06 -6.93
C ILE A 603 -5.33 -10.71 -7.01
N ARG A 604 -5.70 -9.86 -7.96
CA ARG A 604 -5.13 -8.52 -8.15
C ARG A 604 -5.80 -7.54 -7.18
N PHE A 605 -5.00 -6.69 -6.53
CA PHE A 605 -5.46 -5.70 -5.55
C PHE A 605 -4.99 -4.29 -5.93
N THR A 606 -5.59 -3.25 -5.36
CA THR A 606 -5.35 -1.85 -5.77
C THR A 606 -5.10 -0.93 -4.58
N LEU A 607 -4.06 -0.09 -4.69
CA LEU A 607 -3.95 1.17 -3.97
C LEU A 607 -4.20 2.30 -4.99
N SER A 608 -4.96 3.33 -4.62
CA SER A 608 -5.24 4.45 -5.52
C SER A 608 -5.14 5.81 -4.84
N ASP A 609 -4.87 6.87 -5.61
CA ASP A 609 -5.02 8.25 -5.14
C ASP A 609 -4.12 8.57 -3.92
N ILE A 610 -2.91 8.01 -3.89
CA ILE A 610 -1.99 8.10 -2.76
C ILE A 610 -0.96 9.20 -3.00
N THR A 611 -0.82 10.11 -2.03
CA THR A 611 0.18 11.19 -2.07
C THR A 611 1.34 10.89 -1.12
N THR A 612 2.58 11.01 -1.61
CA THR A 612 3.80 10.76 -0.81
C THR A 612 4.87 11.82 -1.07
N TYR A 613 5.30 12.58 -0.07
CA TYR A 613 6.38 13.56 -0.25
C TYR A 613 7.33 13.74 0.93
N LYS A 614 8.54 14.25 0.68
CA LYS A 614 9.50 14.62 1.74
C LYS A 614 9.85 13.50 2.73
N ASN A 615 9.72 12.23 2.33
CA ASN A 615 10.08 11.08 3.16
C ASN A 615 11.57 10.73 2.99
N ASN A 616 12.29 10.46 4.09
CA ASN A 616 13.76 10.29 4.11
C ASN A 616 14.25 8.92 3.59
N ASP A 617 13.36 8.03 3.14
CA ASP A 617 13.63 6.62 2.85
C ASP A 617 12.50 6.07 1.96
N ASN A 618 12.48 6.43 0.67
CA ASN A 618 11.42 6.09 -0.32
C ASN A 618 10.05 6.79 -0.13
N GLY A 619 9.27 6.86 -1.22
CA GLY A 619 7.84 7.20 -1.17
C GLY A 619 7.00 5.96 -0.81
N LEU A 620 7.14 4.91 -1.62
CA LEU A 620 6.56 3.57 -1.42
C LEU A 620 7.66 2.50 -1.43
N TRP A 621 7.73 1.69 -0.38
CA TRP A 621 8.42 0.40 -0.37
C TRP A 621 7.41 -0.75 -0.41
N ASN A 622 7.62 -1.76 -1.26
CA ASN A 622 6.72 -2.91 -1.39
C ASN A 622 7.44 -4.26 -1.44
N ARG A 623 6.72 -5.33 -1.05
CA ARG A 623 7.03 -6.73 -1.36
C ARG A 623 5.74 -7.50 -1.56
N VAL A 624 5.28 -7.59 -2.81
CA VAL A 624 3.90 -7.97 -3.15
C VAL A 624 3.84 -8.83 -4.42
N SER A 625 2.67 -9.40 -4.75
CA SER A 625 2.38 -9.94 -6.09
C SER A 625 1.02 -9.45 -6.58
N TRP A 626 0.91 -9.14 -7.87
CA TRP A 626 -0.30 -8.61 -8.52
C TRP A 626 -0.88 -7.28 -7.94
N PRO A 627 -0.07 -6.26 -7.59
CA PRO A 627 -0.59 -4.94 -7.21
C PRO A 627 -1.03 -4.10 -8.42
N ASN A 628 -1.94 -3.16 -8.17
CA ASN A 628 -2.11 -1.93 -8.93
C ASN A 628 -1.75 -0.72 -8.06
N TYR A 629 -0.97 0.20 -8.60
CA TYR A 629 -0.73 1.54 -8.07
C TYR A 629 -1.29 2.54 -9.09
N VAL A 630 -2.36 3.25 -8.71
CA VAL A 630 -3.21 4.02 -9.64
C VAL A 630 -3.31 5.47 -9.19
N ARG A 631 -3.04 6.44 -10.07
CA ARG A 631 -3.11 7.89 -9.74
C ARG A 631 -2.35 8.27 -8.46
N PHE A 632 -1.16 7.70 -8.26
CA PHE A 632 -0.26 8.13 -7.19
C PHE A 632 0.32 9.51 -7.52
N VAL A 633 0.58 10.32 -6.49
CA VAL A 633 1.38 11.53 -6.57
C VAL A 633 2.58 11.37 -5.64
N SER A 634 3.79 11.30 -6.18
CA SER A 634 5.00 11.08 -5.38
C SER A 634 6.05 12.13 -5.69
N ALA A 635 6.38 12.99 -4.71
CA ALA A 635 7.23 14.17 -4.88
C ALA A 635 8.37 14.22 -3.85
N ASP A 636 9.55 14.74 -4.21
CA ASP A 636 10.63 15.09 -3.26
C ASP A 636 10.98 14.01 -2.20
N ASN A 637 10.85 12.72 -2.50
CA ASN A 637 11.26 11.65 -1.59
C ASN A 637 12.75 11.35 -1.75
N ALA A 638 13.42 10.87 -0.69
CA ALA A 638 14.83 10.53 -0.74
C ALA A 638 15.05 9.18 -1.47
N GLY A 639 15.84 9.20 -2.54
CA GLY A 639 16.22 8.00 -3.30
C GLY A 639 15.12 7.52 -4.25
N MET A 640 14.61 6.31 -4.04
CA MET A 640 13.69 5.66 -4.99
C MET A 640 12.23 5.91 -4.61
N PHE A 641 11.41 6.45 -5.51
CA PHE A 641 10.04 6.89 -5.18
C PHE A 641 9.09 5.70 -5.13
N PHE A 642 9.07 4.87 -6.18
CA PHE A 642 8.54 3.51 -6.14
C PHE A 642 9.68 2.53 -5.97
N ALA A 643 9.71 1.77 -4.88
CA ALA A 643 10.81 0.87 -4.53
C ALA A 643 10.31 -0.51 -4.06
N GLY A 644 11.16 -1.53 -4.23
CA GLY A 644 11.00 -2.83 -3.57
C GLY A 644 10.66 -4.00 -4.50
N ALA A 645 10.33 -5.12 -3.89
CA ALA A 645 10.35 -6.46 -4.48
C ALA A 645 8.95 -7.02 -4.83
N GLY A 646 8.25 -6.34 -5.75
CA GLY A 646 6.97 -6.76 -6.30
C GLY A 646 7.07 -7.57 -7.60
N ASP A 647 5.98 -8.24 -8.00
CA ASP A 647 5.83 -8.82 -9.36
C ASP A 647 4.38 -8.80 -9.89
N ASP A 648 4.26 -8.99 -11.20
CA ASP A 648 3.07 -8.85 -12.04
C ASP A 648 2.30 -7.51 -11.83
N GLY A 649 3.00 -6.46 -11.37
CA GLY A 649 2.39 -5.24 -10.86
C GLY A 649 2.03 -4.20 -11.92
N ARG A 650 1.38 -3.12 -11.49
CA ARG A 650 1.05 -1.96 -12.34
C ARG A 650 1.36 -0.64 -11.65
N ILE A 651 1.96 0.30 -12.38
CA ILE A 651 2.09 1.71 -12.00
C ILE A 651 1.48 2.53 -13.15
N ILE A 652 0.30 3.09 -12.93
CA ILE A 652 -0.51 3.69 -13.99
C ILE A 652 -1.10 5.06 -13.63
N ASP A 653 -1.25 5.89 -14.65
CA ASP A 653 -1.87 7.22 -14.62
C ASP A 653 -1.36 8.12 -13.47
N SER A 654 -0.10 7.93 -13.06
CA SER A 654 0.50 8.53 -11.85
C SER A 654 1.47 9.67 -12.16
N LEU A 655 1.67 10.57 -11.19
CA LEU A 655 2.54 11.74 -11.26
C LEU A 655 3.72 11.58 -10.29
N ILE A 656 4.95 11.64 -10.82
CA ILE A 656 6.19 11.44 -10.05
C ILE A 656 7.13 12.64 -10.26
N ILE A 657 7.55 13.31 -9.19
CA ILE A 657 8.19 14.63 -9.22
C ILE A 657 9.52 14.58 -8.43
N GLY A 658 10.66 14.50 -9.14
CA GLY A 658 11.97 14.32 -8.53
C GLY A 658 12.47 15.53 -7.74
N THR A 659 11.96 16.72 -8.07
CA THR A 659 12.10 17.97 -7.32
C THR A 659 10.91 18.87 -7.65
N SER A 660 10.15 19.31 -6.64
CA SER A 660 9.01 20.23 -6.82
C SER A 660 9.45 21.71 -6.78
N LEU A 661 8.51 22.64 -6.58
CA LEU A 661 8.81 24.04 -6.24
C LEU A 661 9.10 24.24 -4.75
N ASN A 662 8.76 23.27 -3.89
CA ASN A 662 8.99 23.28 -2.45
C ASN A 662 10.41 22.79 -2.09
N ASN A 663 11.43 23.32 -2.79
CA ASN A 663 12.75 22.70 -2.90
C ASN A 663 13.88 23.43 -2.15
N ARG A 664 13.54 24.34 -1.21
CA ARG A 664 14.51 25.18 -0.48
C ARG A 664 15.63 24.37 0.20
N ASN A 665 15.25 23.29 0.87
CA ASN A 665 16.19 22.36 1.47
C ASN A 665 16.36 21.12 0.57
N PRO A 666 17.60 20.66 0.33
CA PRO A 666 17.86 19.44 -0.43
C PRO A 666 17.37 18.21 0.35
N SER A 667 17.11 17.12 -0.37
CA SER A 667 16.85 15.83 0.27
C SER A 667 17.99 15.46 1.22
N PRO A 668 17.71 14.99 2.45
CA PRO A 668 18.71 14.30 3.25
C PRO A 668 19.19 13.05 2.50
N THR A 669 20.38 12.56 2.84
CA THR A 669 20.88 11.28 2.34
C THR A 669 19.90 10.17 2.72
N SER A 670 19.44 9.39 1.74
CA SER A 670 18.48 8.30 2.00
C SER A 670 19.02 7.30 3.03
N PHE A 671 18.14 6.52 3.67
CA PHE A 671 18.60 5.41 4.52
C PHE A 671 19.43 4.35 3.77
N SER A 672 19.32 4.29 2.43
CA SER A 672 20.19 3.46 1.56
C SER A 672 21.55 4.10 1.22
N GLY A 673 21.86 5.26 1.81
CA GLY A 673 23.05 6.06 1.58
C GLY A 673 22.87 7.13 0.50
N ASP A 674 23.97 7.50 -0.14
CA ASP A 674 24.04 8.41 -1.31
C ASP A 674 23.51 7.72 -2.58
N GLN A 675 22.24 7.31 -2.54
CA GLN A 675 21.47 6.78 -3.65
C GLN A 675 20.75 7.95 -4.35
N PRO A 676 21.06 8.27 -5.61
CA PRO A 676 20.41 9.34 -6.34
C PRO A 676 18.90 9.13 -6.53
N ASN A 677 18.17 10.24 -6.69
CA ASN A 677 16.73 10.19 -6.90
C ASN A 677 16.36 9.44 -8.18
N THR A 678 15.42 8.50 -8.05
CA THR A 678 14.93 7.65 -9.15
C THR A 678 13.41 7.47 -9.03
N ALA A 679 12.67 7.70 -10.11
CA ALA A 679 11.21 7.69 -10.06
C ALA A 679 10.66 6.28 -9.79
N ILE A 680 11.18 5.28 -10.50
CA ILE A 680 10.71 3.89 -10.40
C ILE A 680 11.92 2.95 -10.30
N ALA A 681 11.91 2.10 -9.27
CA ALA A 681 12.90 1.09 -8.91
C ALA A 681 12.21 -0.15 -8.32
N SER A 682 11.28 -0.71 -9.09
CA SER A 682 10.64 -1.99 -8.81
C SER A 682 10.63 -2.81 -10.09
N TYR A 683 10.86 -4.12 -9.99
CA TYR A 683 11.22 -5.05 -11.06
C TYR A 683 10.60 -4.72 -12.44
N HIS A 684 11.33 -3.93 -13.24
CA HIS A 684 10.82 -3.33 -14.47
C HIS A 684 10.42 -4.34 -15.56
N SER A 685 10.92 -5.58 -15.47
CA SER A 685 10.54 -6.69 -16.35
C SER A 685 9.16 -7.27 -16.02
N THR A 686 8.67 -7.13 -14.79
CA THR A 686 7.45 -7.77 -14.25
C THR A 686 6.36 -6.77 -13.83
N PHE A 687 6.52 -5.48 -14.17
CA PHE A 687 5.50 -4.45 -14.00
C PHE A 687 5.04 -3.89 -15.35
N ASP A 688 3.75 -3.58 -15.47
CA ASP A 688 3.24 -2.67 -16.51
C ASP A 688 3.33 -1.23 -15.97
N ILE A 689 4.20 -0.40 -16.56
CA ILE A 689 4.49 0.96 -16.09
C ILE A 689 4.11 1.95 -17.20
N TYR A 690 2.87 2.45 -17.24
CA TYR A 690 2.37 3.20 -18.40
C TYR A 690 1.45 4.39 -18.06
N ASN A 691 1.33 5.32 -19.02
CA ASN A 691 0.59 6.59 -18.89
C ASN A 691 1.07 7.54 -17.76
N ASN A 692 2.23 7.31 -17.16
CA ASN A 692 2.71 8.12 -16.04
C ASN A 692 3.37 9.42 -16.51
N VAL A 693 3.36 10.46 -15.68
CA VAL A 693 4.10 11.71 -15.89
C VAL A 693 5.24 11.79 -14.89
N VAL A 694 6.47 11.92 -15.40
CA VAL A 694 7.70 11.95 -14.61
C VAL A 694 8.39 13.30 -14.82
N VAL A 695 8.53 14.07 -13.76
CA VAL A 695 8.94 15.48 -13.77
C VAL A 695 10.22 15.68 -12.96
N ASN A 696 11.16 16.48 -13.46
CA ASN A 696 12.37 16.91 -12.73
C ASN A 696 13.22 15.77 -12.13
N PHE A 697 13.45 14.66 -12.85
CA PHE A 697 14.44 13.63 -12.51
C PHE A 697 15.72 13.76 -13.35
N PRO A 698 16.69 14.62 -12.96
CA PRO A 698 17.96 14.76 -13.68
C PRO A 698 18.81 13.48 -13.60
N LEU A 699 19.75 13.33 -14.53
CA LEU A 699 20.71 12.23 -14.49
C LEU A 699 21.80 12.48 -13.43
N SER A 700 22.13 11.46 -12.63
CA SER A 700 23.22 11.57 -11.68
C SER A 700 24.60 11.49 -12.35
N PRO A 701 25.60 12.26 -11.87
CA PRO A 701 27.00 12.04 -12.22
C PRO A 701 27.53 10.69 -11.70
N ARG A 702 26.91 10.08 -10.68
CA ARG A 702 27.27 8.73 -10.23
C ARG A 702 26.94 7.71 -11.33
N ASN A 703 27.93 6.86 -11.65
CA ASN A 703 27.82 5.82 -12.66
C ASN A 703 27.60 4.41 -12.10
N ASP A 704 27.77 4.24 -10.79
CA ASP A 704 27.59 3.01 -10.03
C ASP A 704 26.17 2.85 -9.45
N ARG A 705 25.29 3.85 -9.59
CA ARG A 705 23.92 3.87 -9.06
C ARG A 705 22.89 4.27 -10.11
N ALA A 706 21.66 3.79 -9.94
CA ALA A 706 20.53 4.23 -10.73
C ALA A 706 20.16 5.69 -10.45
N SER A 707 19.62 6.35 -11.47
CA SER A 707 19.07 7.71 -11.45
C SER A 707 18.19 7.94 -12.68
N GLY A 708 17.26 8.89 -12.61
CA GLY A 708 16.32 9.21 -13.68
C GLY A 708 14.93 8.60 -13.47
N ALA A 709 14.19 8.35 -14.55
CA ALA A 709 12.85 7.77 -14.47
C ALA A 709 12.87 6.27 -14.11
N PHE A 710 13.68 5.47 -14.78
CA PHE A 710 13.69 4.01 -14.66
C PHE A 710 15.04 3.49 -14.12
N ALA A 711 15.01 2.75 -13.00
CA ALA A 711 16.20 2.12 -12.42
C ALA A 711 16.68 0.94 -13.26
N THR A 712 17.93 0.97 -13.75
CA THR A 712 18.44 -0.13 -14.61
C THR A 712 19.10 -1.26 -13.85
N ASN A 713 19.33 -1.11 -12.54
CA ASN A 713 19.93 -2.15 -11.70
C ASN A 713 18.95 -3.29 -11.37
N ASP A 714 17.69 -3.21 -11.80
CA ASP A 714 16.68 -4.27 -11.63
C ASP A 714 16.67 -5.28 -12.80
N TYR A 715 17.23 -4.92 -13.96
CA TYR A 715 17.30 -5.79 -15.13
C TYR A 715 18.46 -6.81 -15.02
N TYR A 716 18.38 -7.73 -14.04
CA TYR A 716 19.33 -8.84 -13.88
C TYR A 716 18.71 -10.23 -14.06
N THR A 717 17.40 -10.34 -14.21
CA THR A 717 16.69 -11.62 -14.34
C THR A 717 16.94 -12.31 -15.69
N ARG A 718 17.33 -11.55 -16.72
CA ARG A 718 17.57 -12.04 -18.09
C ARG A 718 18.75 -11.32 -18.77
N PRO A 719 19.44 -11.96 -19.73
CA PRO A 719 20.50 -11.33 -20.54
C PRO A 719 20.00 -10.30 -21.55
N VAL A 720 18.82 -10.55 -22.12
CA VAL A 720 18.13 -9.66 -23.06
C VAL A 720 16.75 -9.43 -22.48
N ASP A 721 16.46 -8.20 -22.08
CA ASP A 721 15.14 -7.84 -21.57
C ASP A 721 14.27 -7.20 -22.66
N ARG A 722 12.99 -7.55 -22.66
CA ARG A 722 11.95 -7.06 -23.56
C ARG A 722 10.69 -6.59 -22.81
N GLY A 723 10.69 -6.63 -21.48
CA GLY A 723 9.56 -6.23 -20.62
C GLY A 723 9.17 -4.75 -20.74
N LEU A 724 10.10 -3.89 -21.18
CA LEU A 724 9.86 -2.47 -21.50
C LEU A 724 8.70 -2.24 -22.49
N VAL A 725 8.27 -3.26 -23.25
CA VAL A 725 7.06 -3.17 -24.08
C VAL A 725 5.74 -3.05 -23.30
N ARG A 726 5.75 -3.33 -21.98
CA ARG A 726 4.61 -3.05 -21.10
C ARG A 726 4.61 -1.63 -20.55
N ASN A 727 5.56 -0.80 -20.99
CA ASN A 727 5.79 0.55 -20.49
C ASN A 727 5.58 1.68 -21.54
N PRO A 728 4.48 1.72 -22.32
CA PRO A 728 4.17 2.82 -23.22
C PRO A 728 3.79 4.13 -22.49
N ASN A 729 3.75 5.23 -23.25
CA ASN A 729 3.10 6.48 -22.86
C ASN A 729 3.62 7.19 -21.59
N ASN A 730 4.80 6.85 -21.06
CA ASN A 730 5.36 7.61 -19.93
C ASN A 730 5.93 8.94 -20.44
N ARG A 731 5.41 10.05 -19.92
CA ARG A 731 5.82 11.40 -20.33
C ARG A 731 6.93 11.92 -19.42
N LEU A 732 8.13 12.06 -19.97
CA LEU A 732 9.29 12.59 -19.28
C LEU A 732 9.39 14.10 -19.50
N ILE A 733 9.40 14.90 -18.43
CA ILE A 733 9.52 16.35 -18.44
C ILE A 733 10.70 16.75 -17.54
N ASN A 734 11.69 17.48 -18.09
CA ASN A 734 12.97 17.79 -17.42
C ASN A 734 13.65 16.55 -16.79
N SER A 735 13.37 15.36 -17.33
CA SER A 735 13.69 14.08 -16.70
C SER A 735 14.47 13.20 -17.66
N HIS A 736 15.55 12.60 -17.15
CA HIS A 736 16.33 11.64 -17.91
C HIS A 736 15.69 10.24 -17.80
N PRO A 737 15.54 9.48 -18.90
CA PRO A 737 14.90 8.15 -18.90
C PRO A 737 15.58 7.16 -17.93
N GLY A 738 16.91 7.16 -17.89
CA GLY A 738 17.68 6.45 -16.87
C GLY A 738 19.17 6.32 -17.25
N ARG A 739 20.04 6.13 -16.26
CA ARG A 739 21.45 5.73 -16.50
C ARG A 739 21.56 4.22 -16.56
N ARG A 740 22.30 3.69 -17.55
CA ARG A 740 22.80 2.31 -17.54
C ARG A 740 23.87 2.17 -16.46
N VAL A 741 23.49 1.59 -15.32
CA VAL A 741 24.43 1.25 -14.25
C VAL A 741 25.49 0.29 -14.81
N ILE A 742 26.77 0.57 -14.52
CA ILE A 742 27.91 -0.21 -15.03
C ILE A 742 27.74 -1.68 -14.65
N SER A 743 27.73 -2.58 -15.63
CA SER A 743 27.81 -4.02 -15.37
C SER A 743 29.19 -4.32 -14.81
N PRO A 744 29.32 -4.96 -13.64
CA PRO A 744 30.60 -5.20 -12.99
C PRO A 744 31.52 -6.20 -13.74
N ASN A 745 30.96 -6.83 -14.78
CA ASN A 745 31.51 -7.98 -15.49
C ASN A 745 32.20 -7.61 -16.83
N LEU A 746 32.36 -6.31 -17.11
CA LEU A 746 32.85 -5.78 -18.38
C LEU A 746 34.36 -5.51 -18.32
N ASN A 747 35.15 -6.47 -18.79
CA ASN A 747 36.63 -6.44 -18.77
C ASN A 747 37.25 -6.26 -17.36
N THR A 748 36.48 -6.44 -16.28
CA THR A 748 36.92 -6.29 -14.89
C THR A 748 36.50 -7.48 -14.02
N PRO A 749 37.42 -8.15 -13.29
CA PRO A 749 37.08 -9.25 -12.38
C PRO A 749 36.67 -8.73 -10.99
N VAL A 750 35.47 -8.15 -10.90
CA VAL A 750 34.87 -7.63 -9.66
C VAL A 750 33.32 -7.70 -9.73
N GLY A 751 32.77 -8.89 -9.93
CA GLY A 751 31.33 -9.09 -10.16
C GLY A 751 30.88 -10.55 -10.13
N ASN A 752 29.95 -10.85 -9.23
CA ASN A 752 29.41 -12.21 -8.98
C ASN A 752 28.04 -12.48 -9.64
N ALA A 753 27.47 -11.51 -10.35
CA ALA A 753 26.15 -11.57 -10.96
C ALA A 753 26.07 -10.64 -12.19
N ALA A 754 25.25 -10.98 -13.18
CA ALA A 754 25.12 -10.24 -14.43
C ALA A 754 23.86 -9.34 -14.50
N LEU A 755 24.06 -8.07 -14.89
CA LEU A 755 23.00 -7.21 -15.44
C LEU A 755 22.78 -7.54 -16.92
N ALA A 756 21.59 -7.26 -17.45
CA ALA A 756 21.22 -7.53 -18.84
C ALA A 756 22.20 -6.87 -19.83
N GLY A 757 22.72 -7.66 -20.77
CA GLY A 757 23.58 -7.18 -21.85
C GLY A 757 22.83 -6.28 -22.83
N ALA A 758 21.53 -6.53 -23.07
CA ALA A 758 20.69 -5.70 -23.93
C ALA A 758 19.30 -5.47 -23.33
N LEU A 759 18.78 -4.25 -23.49
CA LEU A 759 17.42 -3.85 -23.10
C LEU A 759 16.71 -3.35 -24.36
N TRP A 760 15.60 -3.97 -24.76
CA TRP A 760 14.83 -3.52 -25.91
C TRP A 760 14.07 -2.24 -25.58
N ASP A 761 14.22 -1.21 -26.41
CA ASP A 761 13.57 0.10 -26.26
C ASP A 761 12.53 0.30 -27.38
N PRO A 762 11.32 -0.30 -27.28
CA PRO A 762 10.30 -0.20 -28.31
C PRO A 762 9.69 1.21 -28.44
N TYR A 763 9.92 2.11 -27.49
CA TYR A 763 9.32 3.44 -27.43
C TYR A 763 10.29 4.59 -27.70
N GLY A 764 11.60 4.32 -27.69
CA GLY A 764 12.63 5.31 -27.99
C GLY A 764 12.97 6.23 -26.81
N TYR A 765 12.88 5.71 -25.58
CA TYR A 765 13.26 6.46 -24.38
C TYR A 765 14.76 6.82 -24.38
N TRP A 766 15.63 5.93 -24.86
CA TRP A 766 17.10 6.08 -24.87
C TRP A 766 17.71 6.27 -26.25
N GLY A 767 16.95 6.12 -27.34
CA GLY A 767 17.43 6.30 -28.71
C GLY A 767 16.32 6.07 -29.75
N PRO A 768 16.64 5.68 -30.99
CA PRO A 768 15.64 5.33 -31.98
C PRO A 768 14.74 4.17 -31.51
N ALA A 769 13.42 4.34 -31.60
CA ALA A 769 12.45 3.35 -31.16
C ALA A 769 12.62 2.01 -31.91
N GLY A 770 12.55 0.90 -31.16
CA GLY A 770 12.76 -0.46 -31.65
C GLY A 770 14.19 -0.97 -31.53
N ASN A 771 15.18 -0.10 -31.28
CA ASN A 771 16.57 -0.50 -31.01
C ASN A 771 16.71 -1.20 -29.64
N TYR A 772 17.92 -1.73 -29.40
CA TYR A 772 18.33 -2.25 -28.10
C TYR A 772 19.37 -1.32 -27.49
N TRP A 773 19.12 -0.87 -26.27
CA TRP A 773 20.09 -0.21 -25.43
C TRP A 773 21.08 -1.25 -24.88
N VAL A 774 22.38 -1.03 -25.11
CA VAL A 774 23.49 -1.91 -24.70
C VAL A 774 24.62 -1.14 -24.03
N TYR A 775 25.53 -1.86 -23.38
CA TYR A 775 26.81 -1.28 -22.94
C TYR A 775 27.71 -0.96 -24.14
N ASP A 776 28.49 0.12 -24.06
CA ASP A 776 29.41 0.52 -25.12
C ASP A 776 30.70 -0.30 -25.09
N VAL A 777 30.61 -1.55 -25.55
CA VAL A 777 31.72 -2.50 -25.59
C VAL A 777 31.70 -3.31 -26.88
N PRO A 778 32.86 -3.62 -27.50
CA PRO A 778 32.92 -4.41 -28.74
C PRO A 778 32.19 -5.76 -28.66
N PHE A 779 32.07 -6.36 -27.46
CA PHE A 779 31.27 -7.56 -27.22
C PHE A 779 29.82 -7.42 -27.75
N LEU A 780 29.21 -6.24 -27.58
CA LEU A 780 27.80 -5.96 -27.91
C LEU A 780 27.63 -5.03 -29.13
N THR A 781 28.58 -4.15 -29.41
CA THR A 781 28.46 -3.09 -30.44
C THR A 781 29.19 -3.42 -31.75
N ALA A 782 30.26 -4.23 -31.73
CA ALA A 782 31.06 -4.45 -32.93
C ALA A 782 30.25 -5.13 -34.05
N GLY A 783 30.36 -4.59 -35.27
CA GLY A 783 29.61 -5.05 -36.45
C GLY A 783 28.15 -4.61 -36.50
N ARG A 784 27.69 -3.70 -35.63
CA ARG A 784 26.28 -3.26 -35.58
C ARG A 784 26.14 -1.75 -35.82
N PRO A 785 25.08 -1.28 -36.49
CA PRO A 785 24.70 0.13 -36.46
C PRO A 785 24.25 0.52 -35.04
N CYS A 786 24.90 1.52 -34.47
CA CYS A 786 24.67 2.02 -33.11
C CYS A 786 24.72 3.56 -33.09
N ALA A 787 23.96 4.17 -32.19
CA ALA A 787 24.02 5.60 -31.87
C ALA A 787 24.23 5.79 -30.36
N PRO A 788 25.06 6.77 -29.93
CA PRO A 788 25.36 6.96 -28.51
C PRO A 788 24.13 7.42 -27.73
N VAL A 789 23.85 6.74 -26.61
CA VAL A 789 22.80 7.18 -25.68
C VAL A 789 23.30 8.37 -24.89
N ALA A 790 22.46 9.39 -24.72
CA ALA A 790 22.83 10.58 -23.96
C ALA A 790 23.05 10.25 -22.46
N PRO A 791 24.04 10.88 -21.79
CA PRO A 791 25.19 11.60 -22.35
C PRO A 791 26.15 10.65 -23.09
N ALA A 792 26.55 11.05 -24.29
CA ALA A 792 27.39 10.23 -25.17
C ALA A 792 28.70 9.81 -24.49
N GLY A 793 29.12 8.56 -24.73
CA GLY A 793 30.30 7.97 -24.08
C GLY A 793 30.14 7.63 -22.59
N GLN A 794 29.04 8.04 -21.93
CA GLN A 794 28.78 7.73 -20.53
C GLN A 794 27.61 6.77 -20.29
N ASN A 795 26.68 6.64 -21.24
CA ASN A 795 25.41 5.95 -21.02
C ASN A 795 25.13 4.75 -21.95
N GLY A 796 26.15 4.24 -22.64
CA GLY A 796 26.01 3.12 -23.57
C GLY A 796 25.56 3.53 -24.97
N GLN A 797 25.08 2.55 -25.73
CA GLN A 797 24.74 2.67 -27.15
C GLN A 797 23.33 2.15 -27.42
N SER A 798 22.60 2.77 -28.35
CA SER A 798 21.32 2.30 -28.88
C SER A 798 21.60 1.68 -30.25
N CYS A 799 21.51 0.35 -30.32
CA CYS A 799 21.95 -0.44 -31.48
C CYS A 799 20.78 -1.17 -32.15
N VAL A 800 20.83 -1.30 -33.47
CA VAL A 800 19.84 -2.05 -34.26
C VAL A 800 19.87 -3.52 -33.88
N GLY A 801 18.71 -4.08 -33.49
CA GLY A 801 18.53 -5.46 -33.04
C GLY A 801 18.56 -6.52 -34.15
N PRO A 802 18.18 -7.78 -33.87
CA PRO A 802 17.87 -8.34 -32.55
C PRO A 802 19.13 -8.66 -31.72
N TYR A 803 18.96 -8.92 -30.43
CA TYR A 803 19.98 -9.55 -29.57
C TYR A 803 19.39 -10.84 -29.00
N TYR A 804 20.21 -11.86 -28.79
CA TYR A 804 19.79 -13.16 -28.24
C TYR A 804 20.33 -13.33 -26.82
N GLY A 805 19.61 -14.03 -25.96
CA GLY A 805 20.06 -14.32 -24.60
C GLY A 805 20.72 -15.68 -24.49
N VAL A 806 21.80 -15.79 -23.72
CA VAL A 806 22.35 -17.08 -23.26
C VAL A 806 22.38 -17.08 -21.73
N ALA A 807 21.63 -17.99 -21.10
CA ALA A 807 21.36 -18.03 -19.67
C ALA A 807 21.16 -19.48 -19.18
N GLY A 808 20.65 -19.65 -17.95
CA GLY A 808 20.11 -20.94 -17.45
C GLY A 808 21.13 -22.08 -17.39
N PHE A 809 22.41 -21.73 -17.27
CA PHE A 809 23.55 -22.63 -17.25
C PHE A 809 23.45 -23.69 -16.15
N ARG A 810 23.41 -24.97 -16.54
CA ARG A 810 23.53 -26.13 -15.65
C ARG A 810 24.56 -27.10 -16.24
N ILE A 811 25.40 -27.66 -15.38
CA ILE A 811 26.52 -28.55 -15.71
C ILE A 811 26.50 -29.79 -14.79
N ASP A 812 27.32 -30.80 -15.06
CA ASP A 812 27.56 -31.99 -14.21
C ASP A 812 27.40 -31.69 -12.69
N GLY A 813 26.34 -32.22 -12.08
CA GLY A 813 26.08 -32.11 -10.63
C GLY A 813 25.66 -30.72 -10.10
N GLY A 814 25.51 -29.71 -10.95
CA GLY A 814 25.14 -28.35 -10.55
C GLY A 814 23.69 -28.20 -10.06
N ASP A 815 23.49 -27.27 -9.12
CA ASP A 815 22.16 -26.89 -8.61
C ASP A 815 21.24 -26.41 -9.75
N PRO A 816 20.06 -27.00 -9.96
CA PRO A 816 19.19 -26.69 -11.09
C PRO A 816 18.46 -25.34 -11.00
N PHE A 817 18.50 -24.66 -9.85
CA PHE A 817 17.82 -23.38 -9.59
C PHE A 817 18.76 -22.25 -9.18
N LYS A 818 19.91 -22.57 -8.55
CA LYS A 818 20.92 -21.61 -8.07
C LYS A 818 22.34 -22.00 -8.51
N PRO A 819 22.58 -22.19 -9.82
CA PRO A 819 23.87 -22.66 -10.31
C PRO A 819 24.98 -21.64 -10.01
N ARG A 820 26.01 -22.11 -9.31
CA ARG A 820 27.23 -21.35 -9.01
C ARG A 820 28.40 -21.99 -9.74
N MET A 821 28.95 -21.23 -10.68
CA MET A 821 30.20 -21.48 -11.37
C MET A 821 30.79 -20.13 -11.80
N PRO A 822 32.10 -20.02 -11.99
CA PRO A 822 32.67 -18.91 -12.73
C PRO A 822 32.29 -19.03 -14.22
N LEU A 823 32.16 -17.89 -14.90
CA LEU A 823 31.74 -17.82 -16.31
C LEU A 823 32.54 -16.74 -17.04
N THR A 824 33.50 -17.15 -17.87
CA THR A 824 34.16 -16.28 -18.85
C THR A 824 33.57 -16.58 -20.23
N VAL A 825 33.14 -15.54 -20.95
CA VAL A 825 32.67 -15.65 -22.33
C VAL A 825 33.47 -14.70 -23.20
N THR A 826 34.15 -15.23 -24.21
CA THR A 826 34.94 -14.47 -25.17
C THR A 826 34.19 -14.40 -26.50
N ARG A 827 33.83 -13.20 -26.97
CA ARG A 827 33.33 -13.01 -28.34
C ARG A 827 34.50 -13.07 -29.30
N LEU A 828 34.34 -13.83 -30.39
CA LEU A 828 35.33 -13.98 -31.45
C LEU A 828 34.89 -13.27 -32.73
N ASP A 829 35.87 -12.91 -33.57
CA ASP A 829 35.65 -12.41 -34.92
C ASP A 829 35.53 -13.54 -35.96
N ASP A 830 35.45 -13.19 -37.25
CA ASP A 830 35.34 -14.16 -38.33
C ASP A 830 36.61 -15.00 -38.56
N ALA A 831 37.77 -14.53 -38.07
CA ALA A 831 39.04 -15.25 -38.02
C ALA A 831 39.26 -16.01 -36.70
N LEU A 832 38.22 -16.13 -35.87
CA LEU A 832 38.21 -16.76 -34.53
C LEU A 832 39.13 -16.08 -33.50
N GLN A 833 39.53 -14.82 -33.71
CA GLN A 833 40.35 -14.07 -32.78
C GLN A 833 39.49 -13.41 -31.67
N PRO A 834 39.97 -13.34 -30.42
CA PRO A 834 39.27 -12.66 -29.32
C PRO A 834 39.01 -11.17 -29.61
N MET A 835 37.74 -10.75 -29.55
CA MET A 835 37.33 -9.34 -29.67
C MET A 835 37.16 -8.65 -28.32
N ALA A 836 36.51 -9.33 -27.37
CA ALA A 836 36.16 -8.81 -26.05
C ALA A 836 35.67 -9.94 -25.13
N GLN A 837 35.64 -9.71 -23.81
CA GLN A 837 35.19 -10.68 -22.82
C GLN A 837 34.05 -10.15 -21.94
N TRP A 838 33.23 -11.09 -21.45
CA TRP A 838 32.19 -10.89 -20.45
C TRP A 838 32.46 -11.91 -19.33
N ILE A 839 32.78 -11.45 -18.13
CA ILE A 839 33.35 -12.27 -17.04
C ILE A 839 32.49 -12.14 -15.79
N VAL A 840 31.87 -13.23 -15.35
CA VAL A 840 31.12 -13.30 -14.08
C VAL A 840 31.85 -14.26 -13.14
N GLU A 841 32.38 -13.74 -12.04
CA GLU A 841 33.11 -14.52 -11.02
C GLU A 841 32.19 -15.56 -10.35
N GLU A 842 32.75 -16.62 -9.76
CA GLU A 842 31.99 -17.66 -9.06
C GLU A 842 31.15 -17.10 -7.87
N GLY A 843 31.63 -16.03 -7.23
CA GLY A 843 30.90 -15.34 -6.16
C GLY A 843 31.06 -15.95 -4.75
N SER A 844 32.04 -16.83 -4.55
CA SER A 844 32.43 -17.40 -3.25
C SER A 844 33.28 -16.45 -2.38
N GLY A 845 33.91 -15.42 -2.97
CA GLY A 845 34.88 -14.54 -2.32
C GLY A 845 34.32 -13.34 -1.56
N SER A 846 34.31 -13.43 -0.22
CA SER A 846 34.69 -12.36 0.73
C SER A 846 34.22 -10.90 0.49
N GLY A 847 33.00 -10.70 -0.02
CA GLY A 847 32.31 -9.40 0.09
C GLY A 847 32.48 -8.41 -1.07
N ARG A 848 33.05 -8.81 -2.21
CA ARG A 848 33.11 -7.98 -3.44
C ARG A 848 31.76 -7.85 -4.19
N ASN A 849 30.63 -7.90 -3.49
CA ASN A 849 29.31 -7.84 -4.12
C ASN A 849 28.85 -6.38 -4.26
N THR A 850 29.19 -5.76 -5.40
CA THR A 850 28.95 -4.34 -5.73
C THR A 850 27.48 -3.90 -5.59
N PHE A 851 26.52 -4.84 -5.62
CA PHE A 851 25.07 -4.54 -5.61
C PHE A 851 24.24 -5.37 -4.60
N GLY A 852 24.86 -6.27 -3.83
CA GLY A 852 24.14 -7.24 -3.00
C GLY A 852 23.35 -8.31 -3.78
N ILE A 853 23.54 -8.42 -5.11
CA ILE A 853 22.73 -9.26 -6.00
C ILE A 853 23.03 -10.76 -5.80
N MET A 854 22.03 -11.58 -6.14
CA MET A 854 22.03 -13.04 -6.09
C MET A 854 23.19 -13.67 -6.92
N PRO A 855 24.15 -14.39 -6.29
CA PRO A 855 25.36 -14.92 -6.96
C PRO A 855 25.14 -16.16 -7.85
N TRP A 856 23.93 -16.31 -8.39
CA TRP A 856 23.56 -17.35 -9.38
C TRP A 856 23.04 -16.75 -10.71
N MET A 857 22.94 -15.42 -10.83
CA MET A 857 22.53 -14.75 -12.06
C MET A 857 23.66 -14.74 -13.10
N ARG A 858 23.80 -15.85 -13.84
CA ARG A 858 24.83 -16.09 -14.86
C ARG A 858 24.21 -16.07 -16.25
N HIS A 859 24.50 -15.01 -17.03
CA HIS A 859 24.01 -14.86 -18.41
C HIS A 859 24.83 -13.82 -19.19
N PHE A 860 24.66 -13.81 -20.52
CA PHE A 860 25.20 -12.78 -21.42
C PHE A 860 24.30 -12.59 -22.65
N ALA A 861 24.37 -11.41 -23.28
CA ALA A 861 23.67 -11.13 -24.55
C ALA A 861 24.58 -11.39 -25.76
N ALA A 862 24.07 -12.15 -26.73
CA ALA A 862 24.71 -12.49 -27.99
C ALA A 862 24.15 -11.65 -29.16
N VAL A 863 24.90 -11.59 -30.26
CA VAL A 863 24.53 -10.90 -31.51
C VAL A 863 24.32 -11.89 -32.67
N PRO A 864 23.53 -11.54 -33.71
CA PRO A 864 23.34 -12.39 -34.88
C PRO A 864 24.65 -12.76 -35.57
N GLY A 865 24.87 -14.05 -35.82
CA GLY A 865 26.10 -14.57 -36.41
C GLY A 865 27.33 -14.52 -35.49
N GLY A 866 27.18 -14.03 -34.25
CA GLY A 866 28.27 -13.94 -33.29
C GLY A 866 28.78 -15.32 -32.86
N ARG A 867 30.11 -15.43 -32.76
CA ARG A 867 30.84 -16.63 -32.32
C ARG A 867 31.33 -16.40 -30.90
N TYR A 868 31.04 -17.33 -29.98
CA TYR A 868 31.34 -17.17 -28.57
C TYR A 868 32.04 -18.40 -27.99
N LEU A 869 33.22 -18.21 -27.40
CA LEU A 869 33.88 -19.21 -26.57
C LEU A 869 33.42 -19.04 -25.12
N ILE A 870 32.72 -20.04 -24.58
CA ILE A 870 32.31 -20.11 -23.18
C ILE A 870 33.35 -20.94 -22.41
N GLU A 871 33.71 -20.49 -21.20
CA GLU A 871 34.66 -21.17 -20.32
C GLU A 871 34.18 -21.08 -18.87
N PHE A 872 34.14 -22.21 -18.17
CA PHE A 872 33.74 -22.28 -16.75
C PHE A 872 34.93 -21.93 -15.83
N ARG A 873 35.47 -20.71 -16.01
CA ARG A 873 36.60 -20.16 -15.25
C ARG A 873 36.51 -18.64 -15.07
N ASP A 874 37.16 -18.15 -14.03
CA ASP A 874 37.48 -16.74 -13.78
C ASP A 874 38.98 -16.61 -13.48
N ALA A 875 39.43 -15.52 -12.84
CA ALA A 875 40.84 -15.30 -12.52
C ALA A 875 41.36 -16.12 -11.32
N ALA A 876 40.48 -16.76 -10.54
CA ALA A 876 40.81 -17.51 -9.33
C ALA A 876 40.33 -18.97 -9.37
N ASN A 877 39.22 -19.25 -10.05
CA ASN A 877 38.53 -20.53 -10.10
C ASN A 877 38.46 -21.06 -11.53
N SER A 878 38.68 -22.36 -11.73
CA SER A 878 38.47 -23.02 -13.03
C SER A 878 37.90 -24.41 -12.80
N LEU A 879 36.72 -24.68 -13.36
CA LEU A 879 36.10 -26.00 -13.32
C LEU A 879 36.62 -26.88 -14.47
N PRO A 880 36.68 -28.22 -14.29
CA PRO A 880 36.95 -29.14 -15.39
C PRO A 880 35.80 -29.13 -16.42
N PRO A 881 36.07 -29.46 -17.70
CA PRO A 881 35.02 -29.62 -18.71
C PRO A 881 34.00 -30.69 -18.29
N PRO A 882 32.68 -30.39 -18.28
CA PRO A 882 31.63 -31.36 -17.98
C PRO A 882 31.66 -32.59 -18.90
N SER A 883 31.23 -33.73 -18.38
CA SER A 883 31.40 -35.06 -18.97
C SER A 883 30.10 -35.86 -19.11
N HIS A 884 29.01 -35.36 -18.53
CA HIS A 884 27.69 -35.98 -18.60
C HIS A 884 26.65 -35.04 -19.24
N GLU A 885 26.58 -33.78 -18.80
CA GLU A 885 25.62 -32.79 -19.28
C GLU A 885 26.14 -31.34 -19.21
N VAL A 886 25.82 -30.56 -20.26
CA VAL A 886 25.61 -29.10 -20.16
C VAL A 886 24.23 -28.75 -20.72
N LYS A 887 23.43 -28.01 -19.95
CA LYS A 887 22.17 -27.39 -20.38
C LYS A 887 22.33 -25.86 -20.37
N LEU A 888 21.97 -25.20 -21.47
CA LEU A 888 21.90 -23.75 -21.62
C LEU A 888 20.50 -23.31 -22.07
N GLU A 889 20.10 -22.09 -21.73
CA GLU A 889 18.85 -21.46 -22.16
C GLU A 889 19.13 -20.33 -23.16
N LEU A 890 18.48 -20.39 -24.32
CA LEU A 890 18.65 -19.50 -25.47
C LEU A 890 17.36 -18.72 -25.69
N THR A 891 17.39 -17.41 -25.47
CA THR A 891 16.17 -16.57 -25.48
C THR A 891 16.16 -15.58 -26.64
N ASN A 892 14.96 -15.16 -27.04
CA ASN A 892 14.71 -14.24 -28.17
C ASN A 892 15.13 -14.76 -29.56
N MET A 893 15.27 -16.09 -29.72
CA MET A 893 15.57 -16.77 -31.00
C MET A 893 14.32 -17.41 -31.61
N HIS A 894 13.35 -16.58 -31.98
CA HIS A 894 12.02 -17.01 -32.43
C HIS A 894 11.98 -17.44 -33.91
N SER A 895 12.81 -16.84 -34.75
CA SER A 895 12.81 -17.04 -36.20
C SER A 895 13.80 -18.13 -36.64
N PRO A 896 13.50 -18.93 -37.68
CA PRO A 896 14.52 -19.73 -38.37
C PRO A 896 15.70 -18.91 -38.92
N ALA A 897 15.56 -17.59 -39.07
CA ALA A 897 16.68 -16.72 -39.45
C ALA A 897 17.67 -16.47 -38.29
N ASP A 898 17.23 -16.57 -37.04
CA ASP A 898 18.05 -16.27 -35.86
C ASP A 898 19.16 -17.33 -35.71
N GLN A 899 20.41 -16.89 -35.53
CA GLN A 899 21.59 -17.78 -35.49
C GLN A 899 22.64 -17.33 -34.48
N VAL A 900 23.20 -18.27 -33.72
CA VAL A 900 24.33 -18.06 -32.79
C VAL A 900 25.28 -19.26 -32.82
N ILE A 901 26.58 -19.00 -32.65
CA ILE A 901 27.62 -20.05 -32.61
C ILE A 901 28.29 -20.03 -31.23
N LEU A 902 28.24 -21.16 -30.53
CA LEU A 902 28.77 -21.31 -29.17
C LEU A 902 29.79 -22.45 -29.12
N ALA A 903 30.99 -22.19 -28.60
CA ALA A 903 31.90 -23.21 -28.10
C ALA A 903 31.61 -23.42 -26.61
N VAL A 904 31.07 -24.59 -26.26
CA VAL A 904 30.68 -24.97 -24.89
C VAL A 904 31.71 -25.96 -24.34
N PRO A 905 32.23 -25.80 -23.11
CA PRO A 905 33.14 -26.77 -22.50
C PRO A 905 32.47 -28.13 -22.36
N PHE A 906 33.11 -29.18 -22.87
CA PHE A 906 32.64 -30.56 -22.74
C PHE A 906 33.82 -31.52 -22.96
N SER A 907 33.91 -32.56 -22.15
CA SER A 907 35.05 -33.46 -22.15
C SER A 907 35.24 -34.17 -23.49
N GLY A 908 36.47 -34.18 -23.99
CA GLY A 908 36.86 -34.92 -25.19
C GLY A 908 37.04 -36.42 -24.97
N SER A 909 36.90 -36.92 -23.74
CA SER A 909 37.01 -38.36 -23.43
C SER A 909 35.72 -39.16 -23.64
N VAL A 910 34.61 -38.48 -23.97
CA VAL A 910 33.30 -39.06 -24.22
C VAL A 910 32.73 -38.50 -25.52
N THR A 911 32.04 -39.31 -26.32
CA THR A 911 31.33 -38.81 -27.51
C THR A 911 30.17 -37.93 -27.07
N ALA A 912 30.12 -36.69 -27.58
CA ALA A 912 29.03 -35.76 -27.28
C ALA A 912 27.89 -35.88 -28.29
N ARG A 913 26.67 -35.57 -27.83
CA ARG A 913 25.45 -35.38 -28.61
C ARG A 913 24.80 -34.07 -28.17
N ALA A 914 24.35 -33.25 -29.11
CA ALA A 914 23.70 -31.98 -28.81
C ALA A 914 22.32 -31.89 -29.47
N TYR A 915 21.36 -31.29 -28.79
CA TYR A 915 20.02 -31.07 -29.31
C TYR A 915 19.35 -29.82 -28.70
N LEU A 916 18.40 -29.26 -29.44
CA LEU A 916 17.52 -28.19 -28.99
C LEU A 916 16.17 -28.78 -28.55
N THR A 917 15.54 -28.17 -27.55
CA THR A 917 14.22 -28.55 -27.05
C THR A 917 13.51 -27.38 -26.35
N THR A 918 12.31 -27.60 -25.83
CA THR A 918 11.42 -26.57 -25.24
C THR A 918 11.43 -26.62 -23.71
N ARG A 919 10.98 -25.55 -23.06
CA ARG A 919 10.85 -25.46 -21.59
C ARG A 919 9.82 -26.43 -20.99
N GLN A 920 8.96 -27.04 -21.81
CA GLN A 920 8.00 -28.07 -21.42
C GLN A 920 8.62 -29.48 -21.46
N SER A 921 9.61 -29.71 -22.33
CA SER A 921 10.19 -31.04 -22.56
C SER A 921 11.63 -31.19 -22.08
N TYR A 922 12.27 -30.13 -21.57
CA TYR A 922 13.72 -30.05 -21.42
C TYR A 922 14.39 -31.19 -20.65
N GLU A 923 13.79 -31.74 -19.59
CA GLU A 923 14.38 -32.88 -18.85
C GLU A 923 14.27 -34.21 -19.62
N TYR A 924 13.22 -34.41 -20.44
CA TYR A 924 12.79 -35.74 -20.92
C TYR A 924 12.47 -35.84 -22.43
N ALA A 925 12.87 -34.87 -23.25
CA ALA A 925 12.61 -34.86 -24.69
C ALA A 925 13.22 -36.07 -25.43
N ALA A 926 12.40 -37.08 -25.74
CA ALA A 926 12.84 -38.28 -26.46
C ALA A 926 13.27 -37.97 -27.91
N PRO A 927 14.27 -38.69 -28.48
CA PRO A 927 14.66 -38.55 -29.88
C PRO A 927 13.47 -38.65 -30.84
N GLY A 928 13.35 -37.70 -31.77
CA GLY A 928 12.24 -37.63 -32.73
C GLY A 928 10.91 -37.09 -32.18
N SER A 929 10.86 -36.56 -30.95
CA SER A 929 9.69 -35.79 -30.49
C SER A 929 9.56 -34.46 -31.26
N PRO A 930 8.35 -33.90 -31.44
CA PRO A 930 8.17 -32.63 -32.15
C PRO A 930 8.83 -31.44 -31.45
N ASP A 931 8.99 -31.54 -30.13
CA ASP A 931 9.66 -30.56 -29.25
C ASP A 931 11.18 -30.82 -29.13
N ARG A 932 11.80 -31.55 -30.09
CA ARG A 932 13.25 -31.82 -30.13
C ARG A 932 13.82 -31.65 -31.54
N ARG A 933 14.99 -30.99 -31.62
CA ARG A 933 15.81 -30.90 -32.84
C ARG A 933 17.25 -31.29 -32.52
N ASP A 934 17.62 -32.53 -32.84
CA ASP A 934 19.01 -33.00 -32.74
C ASP A 934 19.94 -32.24 -33.70
N LEU A 935 21.17 -31.94 -33.25
CA LEU A 935 22.16 -31.22 -34.06
C LEU A 935 23.00 -32.19 -34.90
N THR A 936 23.21 -31.87 -36.18
CA THR A 936 23.97 -32.69 -37.13
C THR A 936 25.46 -32.70 -36.77
N PRO A 937 26.10 -33.87 -36.51
CA PRO A 937 27.54 -33.94 -36.26
C PRO A 937 28.36 -33.62 -37.51
N VAL A 938 29.35 -32.73 -37.36
CA VAL A 938 30.30 -32.33 -38.42
C VAL A 938 31.74 -32.30 -37.90
N SER A 939 32.71 -32.33 -38.81
CA SER A 939 34.13 -32.60 -38.50
C SER A 939 35.05 -31.39 -38.39
N SER A 940 34.55 -30.17 -38.66
CA SER A 940 35.37 -28.94 -38.63
C SER A 940 34.51 -27.68 -38.50
N MET A 941 35.14 -26.56 -38.11
CA MET A 941 34.52 -25.23 -38.13
C MET A 941 33.95 -24.85 -39.52
N ALA A 942 34.64 -25.19 -40.61
CA ALA A 942 34.15 -24.88 -41.96
C ALA A 942 32.84 -25.64 -42.28
N ALA A 943 32.75 -26.91 -41.86
CA ALA A 943 31.52 -27.68 -41.99
C ALA A 943 30.41 -27.20 -41.03
N LEU A 944 30.77 -26.71 -39.84
CA LEU A 944 29.83 -26.12 -38.87
C LEU A 944 29.19 -24.83 -39.40
N LEU A 945 30.00 -23.93 -40.00
CA LEU A 945 29.52 -22.71 -40.65
C LEU A 945 28.66 -22.98 -41.88
N ALA A 946 28.91 -24.07 -42.60
CA ALA A 946 28.14 -24.48 -43.77
C ALA A 946 26.88 -25.30 -43.44
N THR A 947 26.70 -25.75 -42.20
CA THR A 947 25.59 -26.65 -41.80
C THR A 947 24.77 -26.02 -40.67
N ASP A 948 23.53 -25.66 -40.95
CA ASP A 948 22.58 -25.17 -39.95
C ASP A 948 22.21 -26.27 -38.94
N ASN A 949 22.03 -25.89 -37.67
CA ASN A 949 21.75 -26.83 -36.57
C ASN A 949 22.77 -27.97 -36.50
N SER A 950 24.06 -27.63 -36.47
CA SER A 950 25.16 -28.60 -36.43
C SER A 950 25.99 -28.53 -35.15
N MET A 951 26.77 -29.58 -34.89
CA MET A 951 27.74 -29.64 -33.81
C MET A 951 29.08 -30.21 -34.28
N TRP A 952 30.18 -29.63 -33.79
CA TRP A 952 31.54 -30.14 -33.99
C TRP A 952 32.19 -30.35 -32.62
N GLN A 953 32.49 -31.62 -32.29
CA GLN A 953 33.22 -31.93 -31.07
C GLN A 953 34.73 -31.77 -31.31
N ASP A 954 35.28 -30.73 -30.69
CA ASP A 954 36.71 -30.42 -30.67
C ASP A 954 37.32 -31.08 -29.43
N THR A 955 37.66 -32.37 -29.59
CA THR A 955 38.23 -33.21 -28.52
C THR A 955 39.63 -32.75 -28.09
N VAL A 956 40.36 -32.03 -28.96
CA VAL A 956 41.68 -31.47 -28.64
C VAL A 956 41.52 -30.33 -27.64
N ASN A 957 40.61 -29.38 -27.91
CA ASN A 957 40.40 -28.21 -27.05
C ASN A 957 39.26 -28.39 -26.02
N GLN A 958 38.82 -29.63 -25.78
CA GLN A 958 37.84 -30.05 -24.76
C GLN A 958 36.53 -29.23 -24.81
N ARG A 959 35.93 -29.11 -26.00
CA ARG A 959 34.70 -28.35 -26.24
C ARG A 959 33.83 -28.95 -27.34
N VAL A 960 32.55 -28.63 -27.29
CA VAL A 960 31.63 -28.82 -28.42
C VAL A 960 31.27 -27.45 -28.97
N TRP A 961 31.60 -27.22 -30.23
CA TRP A 961 31.04 -26.12 -31.00
C TRP A 961 29.64 -26.48 -31.48
N VAL A 962 28.68 -25.58 -31.33
CA VAL A 962 27.33 -25.70 -31.90
C VAL A 962 27.01 -24.49 -32.75
N HIS A 963 26.33 -24.70 -33.87
CA HIS A 963 25.72 -23.65 -34.68
C HIS A 963 24.20 -23.81 -34.59
N VAL A 964 23.58 -22.94 -33.81
CA VAL A 964 22.17 -23.05 -33.42
C VAL A 964 21.32 -22.07 -34.23
N ARG A 965 20.24 -22.57 -34.84
CA ARG A 965 19.16 -21.76 -35.43
C ARG A 965 17.97 -21.66 -34.47
N GLY A 966 17.31 -20.51 -34.50
CA GLY A 966 16.02 -20.31 -33.85
C GLY A 966 14.88 -21.08 -34.53
N GLY A 967 13.64 -20.70 -34.22
CA GLY A 967 12.45 -21.30 -34.83
C GLY A 967 12.38 -22.81 -34.64
N VAL A 968 12.74 -23.32 -33.45
CA VAL A 968 12.42 -24.69 -33.01
C VAL A 968 10.89 -24.81 -32.97
N PRO A 969 10.26 -25.92 -33.41
CA PRO A 969 8.81 -26.12 -33.30
C PRO A 969 8.40 -26.36 -31.84
N TRP A 970 7.18 -25.95 -31.47
CA TRP A 970 6.65 -26.12 -30.10
C TRP A 970 5.26 -26.75 -30.18
N SER A 971 4.96 -27.67 -29.26
CA SER A 971 3.61 -28.14 -29.00
C SER A 971 2.71 -26.97 -28.57
N GLY A 972 1.74 -26.61 -29.43
CA GLY A 972 0.87 -25.44 -29.29
C GLY A 972 1.07 -24.35 -30.35
N GLY A 973 2.20 -24.35 -31.07
CA GLY A 973 2.49 -23.39 -32.15
C GLY A 973 3.05 -22.04 -31.68
N GLU A 974 3.09 -21.07 -32.61
CA GLU A 974 3.53 -19.70 -32.32
C GLU A 974 2.47 -18.94 -31.49
N PRO A 975 2.86 -18.15 -30.47
CA PRO A 975 1.92 -17.30 -29.74
C PRO A 975 1.23 -16.28 -30.65
N THR A 976 -0.09 -16.19 -30.58
CA THR A 976 -0.92 -15.30 -31.42
C THR A 976 -0.63 -13.81 -31.21
N ASN A 977 -0.06 -13.44 -30.07
CA ASN A 977 0.43 -12.10 -29.77
C ASN A 977 1.96 -12.14 -29.54
N PRO A 978 2.80 -11.54 -30.41
CA PRO A 978 4.26 -11.54 -30.29
C PRO A 978 4.79 -10.67 -29.13
N LEU A 979 3.91 -9.92 -28.46
CA LEU A 979 4.19 -9.11 -27.28
C LEU A 979 3.58 -9.71 -26.00
N SER A 980 2.97 -10.90 -26.06
CA SER A 980 2.53 -11.63 -24.87
C SER A 980 3.71 -12.19 -24.09
N ASP A 981 3.55 -12.39 -22.78
CA ASP A 981 4.55 -13.05 -21.93
C ASP A 981 5.02 -14.40 -22.49
N ALA A 982 4.11 -15.18 -23.08
CA ALA A 982 4.41 -16.45 -23.75
C ALA A 982 5.30 -16.30 -25.00
N ALA A 983 5.38 -15.11 -25.61
CA ALA A 983 6.30 -14.77 -26.68
C ALA A 983 7.58 -14.10 -26.15
N LEU A 984 7.45 -13.09 -25.28
CA LEU A 984 8.57 -12.34 -24.69
C LEU A 984 9.54 -13.24 -23.93
N TYR A 985 9.03 -14.30 -23.30
CA TYR A 985 9.77 -15.19 -22.40
C TYR A 985 9.80 -16.64 -22.88
N ARG A 986 9.85 -16.84 -24.20
CA ARG A 986 10.01 -18.15 -24.82
C ARG A 986 11.49 -18.53 -24.91
N ASP A 987 11.84 -19.57 -24.17
CA ASP A 987 13.23 -19.99 -23.95
C ASP A 987 13.50 -21.32 -24.72
N THR A 988 14.37 -21.31 -25.73
CA THR A 988 14.84 -22.55 -26.40
C THR A 988 15.97 -23.16 -25.57
N ILE A 989 15.93 -24.45 -25.28
CA ILE A 989 16.90 -25.12 -24.42
C ILE A 989 17.89 -25.89 -25.28
N LEU A 990 19.20 -25.61 -25.13
CA LEU A 990 20.26 -26.42 -25.69
C LEU A 990 20.75 -27.42 -24.64
N ARG A 991 20.78 -28.71 -24.96
CA ARG A 991 21.43 -29.75 -24.15
C ARG A 991 22.58 -30.37 -24.92
N ILE A 992 23.71 -30.55 -24.27
CA ILE A 992 24.88 -31.30 -24.74
C ILE A 992 25.11 -32.42 -23.73
N VAL A 993 25.07 -33.67 -24.18
CA VAL A 993 25.09 -34.87 -23.32
C VAL A 993 25.99 -35.96 -23.91
N ARG A 994 26.33 -36.94 -23.08
CA ARG A 994 26.98 -38.20 -23.48
C ARG A 994 26.00 -39.19 -24.16
#